data_AF-A0A6A5UXD4-F1
#
_entry.id   AF-A0A6A5UXD4-F1
#
_cell.length_a   1.000
_cell.length_b   1.000
_cell.length_c   1.000
_cell.angle_alpha   90.00
_cell.angle_beta   90.00
_cell.angle_gamma   90.00
#
_symmetry.space_group_name_H-M   'P 1'
#
loop_
_entity.id
_entity.type
_entity.pdbx_description
1 polymer ?
#
loop_
_entity_poly.entity_id
_entity_poly.type
_entity_poly.pdbx_seq_one_letter_code
_entity_poly.pdbx_strand_id
1 'polypeptide(L)'
;MKLLVLAACAAAVTAIATPKPRVHNVDGDITYEGFTRNGVEVFLGIPYAQDTGGQNRFKPPQPFSFPPNSVVDATKPGPACPQPLGQWNAPLTLLNVTKEGISEDCLNLNIVRPGEDTMYPPNGLPVMVWIHGGSFWVGSNMEPTHEPDGLVRNSVDEGTPIIHVAINYRLGLFGFAQSGALRQERSENAGLRDQRAAIEWVRDNIYHFGGNRDRITIHGQSSGGLAVGMQLLAYGGEKELPFQQGICQSQALEPGITANFTSDAMRLVIEKVNCNPGNSSTDSTEVIACLRSKDMQTLYDASAATYVGDIAHNIGDVWLPSVDGDFLPDVPSKLIAEGRFGKATYMFGWTQDDVNFFTNISISSENDTLNFLTTYLPKVDPYASIYPEADWNIKEYLQLYSVKAFLPPPGTNLTGDFYRTARVFRDILMVCEPILLAEAIHRKGQRVYMYNFNQTLLDPIIESVYGIKGMGVVHTSEFAYIFGNLSHYNVSGYPFNPTEADYTLAQRASRSWASFAHSGDPSHGNSVVTEHGGLQYWWPAFWRLEEFNQYKMKPRRPGHMYVYTIGGPSEGLWPLDGPESIEPVSSQGLAEKAPHQLRTAIPPSAMAGTRRSTRQSATTAPKYAEPDSSVSEGEAPKRTAKKATRRKRARDDDENENVVKDSSPPPKKAARSKSKSTKPAPEPTTQTPSDTDIAAAPRALSSLEPSSPSNRDASGAQEIYWLLKAEPLPRYENGVNVAFSISDLAACTRPEPWTGVRNPLACKNMRAMRAGDLGFFYHSNAKPSGVAGILRVVEEAKVDETAFDEKAPYYDKKSDREKPRWWCVGVEFVKEFAEVVDLAKIKKEAERGGRLEGMQLVTNSRLSVSRVRREEWECILEMAGDKGESEKTDGGAEGVANGGDKEEDATADE
;
A
#
# COMPACT_ATOMS: atom_id res chain seq x y z
N MET A 1 22.46 75.00 -14.94
CA MET A 1 22.10 73.81 -15.75
C MET A 1 20.91 73.12 -15.08
N LYS A 2 19.80 73.08 -15.80
CA LYS A 2 18.68 72.11 -15.79
C LYS A 2 18.07 71.61 -14.46
N LEU A 3 16.81 72.03 -14.28
CA LEU A 3 15.67 71.34 -13.65
C LEU A 3 15.69 69.80 -13.79
N LEU A 4 15.20 69.07 -12.78
CA LEU A 4 13.81 68.57 -12.74
C LEU A 4 13.53 67.75 -11.47
N VAL A 5 12.41 68.09 -10.83
CA VAL A 5 11.75 67.34 -9.74
C VAL A 5 11.16 66.07 -10.34
N LEU A 6 11.55 64.89 -9.82
CA LEU A 6 10.95 63.61 -10.17
C LEU A 6 9.94 63.20 -9.08
N ALA A 7 8.66 63.19 -9.46
CA ALA A 7 7.55 62.69 -8.67
C ALA A 7 7.62 61.16 -8.57
N ALA A 8 7.38 60.64 -7.36
CA ALA A 8 7.26 59.21 -7.11
C ALA A 8 5.88 58.70 -7.53
N CYS A 9 5.83 57.86 -8.57
CA CYS A 9 4.66 57.03 -8.87
C CYS A 9 4.79 55.69 -8.14
N ALA A 10 4.05 55.53 -7.04
CA ALA A 10 3.80 54.22 -6.46
C ALA A 10 2.77 53.50 -7.34
N ALA A 11 3.23 52.58 -8.19
CA ALA A 11 2.34 51.65 -8.88
C ALA A 11 1.86 50.61 -7.87
N ALA A 12 0.58 50.68 -7.49
CA ALA A 12 -0.08 49.60 -6.77
C ALA A 12 -0.19 48.39 -7.71
N VAL A 13 0.61 47.36 -7.45
CA VAL A 13 0.42 46.05 -8.07
C VAL A 13 -0.77 45.41 -7.38
N THR A 14 -1.97 45.58 -7.95
CA THR A 14 -3.11 44.74 -7.61
C THR A 14 -2.79 43.34 -8.10
N ALA A 15 -2.49 42.43 -7.18
CA ALA A 15 -2.48 41.00 -7.47
C ALA A 15 -3.89 40.62 -7.92
N ILE A 16 -4.07 40.45 -9.23
CA ILE A 16 -5.29 39.87 -9.78
C ILE A 16 -5.29 38.44 -9.27
N ALA A 17 -6.17 38.14 -8.31
CA ALA A 17 -6.40 36.77 -7.89
C ALA A 17 -6.86 35.99 -9.12
N THR A 18 -6.10 34.98 -9.53
CA THR A 18 -6.55 34.04 -10.57
C THR A 18 -7.93 33.51 -10.17
N PRO A 19 -8.93 33.57 -11.07
CA PRO A 19 -10.25 33.05 -10.79
C PRO A 19 -10.16 31.60 -10.28
N LYS A 20 -10.92 31.27 -9.25
CA LYS A 20 -11.03 29.87 -8.82
C LYS A 20 -11.78 29.09 -9.91
N PRO A 21 -11.34 27.88 -10.29
CA PRO A 21 -12.10 27.01 -11.17
C PRO A 21 -13.51 26.79 -10.63
N ARG A 22 -14.51 27.00 -11.48
CA ARG A 22 -15.93 26.82 -11.13
C ARG A 22 -16.62 25.98 -12.18
N VAL A 23 -17.40 25.01 -11.72
CA VAL A 23 -18.27 24.18 -12.57
C VAL A 23 -19.71 24.36 -12.13
N HIS A 24 -20.58 24.71 -13.06
CA HIS A 24 -22.02 24.81 -12.81
C HIS A 24 -22.73 23.62 -13.44
N ASN A 25 -23.24 22.73 -12.58
CA ASN A 25 -24.12 21.65 -13.00
C ASN A 25 -25.53 22.20 -13.22
N VAL A 26 -25.93 22.27 -14.49
CA VAL A 26 -27.20 22.85 -14.92
C VAL A 26 -28.43 21.97 -14.62
N ASP A 27 -28.26 20.65 -14.42
CA ASP A 27 -29.37 19.74 -14.16
C ASP A 27 -29.85 19.87 -12.70
N GLY A 28 -28.89 20.03 -11.79
CA GLY A 28 -29.13 20.14 -10.35
C GLY A 28 -29.11 21.56 -9.83
N ASP A 29 -28.68 22.54 -10.64
CA ASP A 29 -28.40 23.91 -10.21
C ASP A 29 -27.37 23.94 -9.06
N ILE A 30 -26.26 23.24 -9.25
CA ILE A 30 -25.18 23.07 -8.24
C ILE A 30 -23.91 23.71 -8.77
N THR A 31 -23.20 24.44 -7.92
CA THR A 31 -21.89 25.01 -8.27
C THR A 31 -20.78 24.33 -7.48
N TYR A 32 -19.75 23.83 -8.17
CA TYR A 32 -18.54 23.29 -7.56
C TYR A 32 -17.42 24.32 -7.66
N GLU A 33 -16.76 24.60 -6.53
CA GLU A 33 -15.59 25.49 -6.47
C GLU A 33 -14.33 24.66 -6.25
N GLY A 34 -13.45 24.66 -7.25
CA GLY A 34 -12.17 23.96 -7.22
C GLY A 34 -10.98 24.90 -7.02
N PHE A 35 -9.79 24.38 -7.28
CA PHE A 35 -8.53 25.13 -7.28
C PHE A 35 -7.61 24.66 -8.41
N THR A 36 -6.62 25.49 -8.73
CA THR A 36 -5.58 25.14 -9.70
C THR A 36 -4.31 24.71 -8.97
N ARG A 37 -3.69 23.63 -9.42
CA ARG A 37 -2.38 23.15 -8.95
C ARG A 37 -1.61 22.64 -10.16
N ASN A 38 -0.31 22.94 -10.24
CA ASN A 38 0.58 22.39 -11.27
C ASN A 38 0.03 22.49 -12.71
N GLY A 39 -0.74 23.54 -13.05
CA GLY A 39 -1.33 23.70 -14.38
C GLY A 39 -2.59 22.88 -14.69
N VAL A 40 -3.17 22.21 -13.70
CA VAL A 40 -4.45 21.48 -13.81
C VAL A 40 -5.50 22.04 -12.85
N GLU A 41 -6.77 21.82 -13.17
CA GLU A 41 -7.89 22.15 -12.29
C GLU A 41 -8.32 20.93 -11.47
N VAL A 42 -8.56 21.15 -10.18
CA VAL A 42 -8.80 20.09 -9.20
C VAL A 42 -10.08 20.39 -8.42
N PHE A 43 -10.92 19.37 -8.29
CA PHE A 43 -12.14 19.35 -7.47
C PHE A 43 -12.09 18.11 -6.57
N LEU A 44 -11.99 18.31 -5.26
CA LEU A 44 -11.81 17.26 -4.26
C LEU A 44 -13.09 16.97 -3.48
N GLY A 45 -13.20 15.75 -2.97
CA GLY A 45 -14.16 15.39 -1.92
C GLY A 45 -15.63 15.45 -2.33
N ILE A 46 -15.95 15.25 -3.62
CA ILE A 46 -17.33 15.29 -4.10
C ILE A 46 -18.03 13.98 -3.72
N PRO A 47 -19.09 13.99 -2.88
CA PRO A 47 -19.83 12.78 -2.55
C PRO A 47 -20.61 12.26 -3.75
N TYR A 48 -20.49 10.95 -4.03
CA TYR A 48 -21.26 10.28 -5.08
C TYR A 48 -22.38 9.39 -4.52
N ALA A 49 -22.36 9.12 -3.21
CA ALA A 49 -23.36 8.33 -2.51
C ALA A 49 -23.54 8.84 -1.06
N GLN A 50 -24.60 8.38 -0.39
CA GLN A 50 -24.92 8.75 0.99
C GLN A 50 -24.00 8.06 2.00
N ASP A 51 -24.00 8.59 3.23
CA ASP A 51 -23.33 7.98 4.39
C ASP A 51 -23.72 6.50 4.56
N THR A 52 -22.68 5.69 4.75
CA THR A 52 -22.78 4.24 4.88
C THR A 52 -22.81 3.75 6.33
N GLY A 53 -22.79 4.65 7.30
CA GLY A 53 -22.80 4.32 8.72
C GLY A 53 -24.13 3.76 9.24
N GLY A 54 -24.07 3.19 10.45
CA GLY A 54 -25.24 2.72 11.21
C GLY A 54 -26.10 1.72 10.43
N GLN A 55 -27.38 2.06 10.18
CA GLN A 55 -28.32 1.17 9.49
C GLN A 55 -28.03 0.98 7.99
N ASN A 56 -27.19 1.85 7.40
CA ASN A 56 -26.71 1.71 6.03
C ASN A 56 -25.47 0.81 5.93
N ARG A 57 -24.90 0.40 7.07
CA ARG A 57 -23.69 -0.42 7.10
C ARG A 57 -23.92 -1.74 6.37
N PHE A 58 -22.93 -2.08 5.54
CA PHE A 58 -22.91 -3.20 4.59
C PHE A 58 -23.89 -3.09 3.42
N LYS A 59 -24.88 -2.19 3.45
CA LYS A 59 -25.86 -2.10 2.34
C LYS A 59 -25.21 -1.52 1.08
N PRO A 60 -25.76 -1.81 -0.11
CA PRO A 60 -25.38 -1.12 -1.34
C PRO A 60 -25.46 0.41 -1.18
N PRO A 61 -24.56 1.17 -1.84
CA PRO A 61 -24.54 2.62 -1.75
C PRO A 61 -25.87 3.20 -2.26
N GLN A 62 -26.36 4.24 -1.58
CA GLN A 62 -27.53 4.98 -2.02
C GLN A 62 -27.10 6.26 -2.74
N PRO A 63 -27.73 6.61 -3.88
CA PRO A 63 -27.40 7.84 -4.59
C PRO A 63 -27.55 9.08 -3.69
N PHE A 64 -26.61 10.01 -3.82
CA PHE A 64 -26.66 11.31 -3.17
C PHE A 64 -26.77 12.43 -4.21
N SER A 65 -27.47 13.51 -3.86
CA SER A 65 -27.52 14.73 -4.65
C SER A 65 -27.67 15.92 -3.72
N PHE A 66 -26.93 16.99 -4.01
CA PHE A 66 -27.06 18.22 -3.26
C PHE A 66 -28.43 18.89 -3.51
N PRO A 67 -28.95 19.66 -2.54
CA PRO A 67 -30.09 20.53 -2.78
C PRO A 67 -29.81 21.52 -3.93
N PRO A 68 -30.81 21.92 -4.73
CA PRO A 68 -30.62 22.96 -5.74
C PRO A 68 -30.09 24.26 -5.13
N ASN A 69 -29.31 25.01 -5.90
CA ASN A 69 -28.58 26.23 -5.50
C ASN A 69 -27.43 26.00 -4.50
N SER A 70 -27.01 24.75 -4.28
CA SER A 70 -25.86 24.46 -3.43
C SER A 70 -24.56 24.95 -4.06
N VAL A 71 -23.66 25.49 -3.22
CA VAL A 71 -22.27 25.77 -3.58
C VAL A 71 -21.39 24.78 -2.80
N VAL A 72 -20.73 23.89 -3.53
CA VAL A 72 -19.88 22.82 -3.00
C VAL A 72 -18.44 23.31 -2.99
N ASP A 73 -17.84 23.41 -1.80
CA ASP A 73 -16.41 23.66 -1.61
C ASP A 73 -15.62 22.39 -1.94
N ALA A 74 -15.25 22.23 -3.21
CA ALA A 74 -14.45 21.12 -3.70
C ALA A 74 -12.94 21.44 -3.65
N THR A 75 -12.50 22.25 -2.68
CA THR A 75 -11.07 22.51 -2.43
C THR A 75 -10.50 21.64 -1.31
N LYS A 76 -11.35 20.87 -0.62
CA LYS A 76 -10.98 20.06 0.53
C LYS A 76 -11.11 18.57 0.21
N PRO A 77 -10.16 17.73 0.66
CA PRO A 77 -10.31 16.30 0.55
C PRO A 77 -11.51 15.81 1.38
N GLY A 78 -12.22 14.81 0.85
CA GLY A 78 -13.14 14.02 1.65
C GLY A 78 -12.39 13.02 2.53
N PRO A 79 -13.05 12.43 3.55
CA PRO A 79 -12.42 11.41 4.38
C PRO A 79 -12.16 10.13 3.57
N ALA A 80 -11.11 9.40 3.94
CA ALA A 80 -10.89 8.04 3.49
C ALA A 80 -11.88 7.07 4.17
N CYS A 81 -12.10 5.90 3.58
CA CYS A 81 -12.92 4.87 4.22
C CYS A 81 -12.19 4.24 5.42
N PRO A 82 -12.91 3.67 6.40
CA PRO A 82 -12.30 3.10 7.60
C PRO A 82 -11.32 1.99 7.22
N GLN A 83 -10.07 2.15 7.66
CA GLN A 83 -8.93 1.31 7.30
C GLN A 83 -7.80 1.52 8.33
N PRO A 84 -6.80 0.61 8.42
CA PRO A 84 -5.66 0.80 9.30
C PRO A 84 -5.00 2.18 9.18
N LEU A 85 -4.69 2.77 10.35
CA LEU A 85 -4.07 4.09 10.44
C LEU A 85 -2.55 4.03 10.21
N GLY A 86 -1.98 5.16 9.80
CA GLY A 86 -0.56 5.34 9.55
C GLY A 86 -0.19 5.17 8.09
N GLN A 87 1.11 5.03 7.84
CA GLN A 87 1.66 4.67 6.55
C GLN A 87 1.87 3.15 6.51
N TRP A 88 1.30 2.50 5.50
CA TRP A 88 1.25 1.04 5.42
C TRP A 88 2.54 0.40 4.88
N ASN A 89 2.87 0.60 3.60
CA ASN A 89 3.99 -0.07 2.93
C ASN A 89 4.78 0.91 2.06
N ALA A 90 5.67 1.68 2.68
CA ALA A 90 6.46 2.66 1.94
C ALA A 90 7.69 2.00 1.29
N PRO A 91 8.00 2.21 -0.01
CA PRO A 91 7.50 3.29 -0.87
C PRO A 91 6.32 2.91 -1.77
N LEU A 92 5.74 1.71 -1.65
CA LEU A 92 4.59 1.31 -2.47
C LEU A 92 3.39 2.24 -2.23
N THR A 93 3.21 2.72 -1.00
CA THR A 93 2.27 3.78 -0.61
C THR A 93 2.97 4.90 0.16
N LEU A 94 2.52 6.14 -0.06
CA LEU A 94 3.09 7.33 0.59
C LEU A 94 2.08 8.06 1.48
N LEU A 95 0.79 7.73 1.38
CA LEU A 95 -0.23 8.32 2.22
C LEU A 95 -0.09 7.86 3.67
N ASN A 96 -0.21 8.82 4.59
CA ASN A 96 -0.33 8.57 6.01
C ASN A 96 -1.77 8.85 6.46
N VAL A 97 -2.55 7.80 6.69
CA VAL A 97 -3.96 7.91 7.11
C VAL A 97 -4.03 8.21 8.61
N THR A 98 -4.81 9.21 9.00
CA THR A 98 -5.00 9.59 10.42
C THR A 98 -6.40 9.26 10.89
N LYS A 99 -6.58 9.19 12.22
CA LYS A 99 -7.87 8.88 12.83
C LYS A 99 -8.95 9.89 12.44
N GLU A 100 -8.59 11.16 12.34
CA GLU A 100 -9.48 12.26 11.93
C GLU A 100 -9.73 12.27 10.42
N GLY A 101 -8.95 11.50 9.65
CA GLY A 101 -9.03 11.40 8.19
C GLY A 101 -9.91 10.25 7.69
N ILE A 102 -10.52 9.46 8.57
CA ILE A 102 -11.41 8.35 8.20
C ILE A 102 -12.85 8.57 8.67
N SER A 103 -13.83 8.08 7.90
CA SER A 103 -15.26 8.14 8.21
C SER A 103 -16.03 7.00 7.53
N GLU A 104 -17.20 6.59 8.02
CA GLU A 104 -18.15 5.75 7.24
C GLU A 104 -18.83 6.58 6.13
N ASP A 105 -18.88 7.91 6.26
CA ASP A 105 -19.27 8.84 5.21
C ASP A 105 -18.07 9.14 4.29
N CYS A 106 -17.58 8.10 3.60
CA CYS A 106 -16.35 8.15 2.81
C CYS A 106 -16.54 8.04 1.30
N LEU A 107 -17.78 7.91 0.81
CA LEU A 107 -18.08 7.67 -0.61
C LEU A 107 -17.97 8.98 -1.42
N ASN A 108 -16.73 9.42 -1.63
CA ASN A 108 -16.37 10.61 -2.36
C ASN A 108 -15.37 10.35 -3.49
N LEU A 109 -15.30 11.29 -4.43
CA LEU A 109 -14.39 11.27 -5.57
C LEU A 109 -13.70 12.62 -5.78
N ASN A 110 -12.55 12.56 -6.45
CA ASN A 110 -11.74 13.69 -6.83
C ASN A 110 -11.68 13.77 -8.36
N ILE A 111 -11.85 14.95 -8.95
CA ILE A 111 -11.79 15.20 -10.39
C ILE A 111 -10.60 16.11 -10.67
N VAL A 112 -9.74 15.71 -11.62
CA VAL A 112 -8.64 16.51 -12.13
C VAL A 112 -8.79 16.64 -13.65
N ARG A 113 -8.78 17.86 -14.16
CA ARG A 113 -8.97 18.15 -15.59
C ARG A 113 -7.95 19.17 -16.11
N PRO A 114 -7.75 19.26 -17.44
CA PRO A 114 -6.92 20.30 -18.04
C PRO A 114 -7.41 21.71 -17.68
N GLY A 115 -6.49 22.67 -17.52
CA GLY A 115 -6.82 24.05 -17.18
C GLY A 115 -7.55 24.82 -18.30
N GLU A 116 -8.07 26.00 -17.95
CA GLU A 116 -8.92 26.86 -18.81
C GLU A 116 -8.36 27.14 -20.22
N ASP A 117 -7.04 27.18 -20.40
CA ASP A 117 -6.41 27.43 -21.72
C ASP A 117 -6.52 26.22 -22.67
N THR A 118 -6.94 25.06 -22.18
CA THR A 118 -7.12 23.85 -23.00
C THR A 118 -8.46 23.90 -23.72
N MET A 119 -8.46 23.70 -25.04
CA MET A 119 -9.71 23.62 -25.80
C MET A 119 -10.39 22.25 -25.60
N TYR A 120 -11.60 22.27 -25.07
CA TYR A 120 -12.42 21.05 -24.91
C TYR A 120 -13.20 20.78 -26.21
N PRO A 121 -13.23 19.53 -26.69
CA PRO A 121 -14.04 19.18 -27.85
C PRO A 121 -15.55 19.32 -27.50
N PRO A 122 -16.43 19.57 -28.49
CA PRO A 122 -17.86 19.76 -28.26
C PRO A 122 -18.55 18.60 -27.52
N ASN A 123 -18.03 17.37 -27.71
CA ASN A 123 -18.58 16.17 -27.10
C ASN A 123 -17.86 15.78 -25.79
N GLY A 124 -17.00 16.65 -25.23
CA GLY A 124 -16.26 16.40 -24.00
C GLY A 124 -15.04 15.48 -24.16
N LEU A 125 -14.15 15.52 -23.17
CA LEU A 125 -12.91 14.76 -23.09
C LEU A 125 -13.14 13.31 -22.64
N PRO A 126 -12.31 12.34 -23.08
CA PRO A 126 -12.26 11.03 -22.45
C PRO A 126 -12.02 11.12 -20.94
N VAL A 127 -12.56 10.17 -20.18
CA VAL A 127 -12.48 10.14 -18.72
C VAL A 127 -11.82 8.86 -18.26
N MET A 128 -10.80 8.98 -17.42
CA MET A 128 -10.16 7.86 -16.73
C MET A 128 -10.63 7.82 -15.28
N VAL A 129 -11.23 6.71 -14.85
CA VAL A 129 -11.71 6.51 -13.47
C VAL A 129 -10.79 5.54 -12.74
N TRP A 130 -10.00 6.07 -11.81
CA TRP A 130 -9.04 5.33 -10.98
C TRP A 130 -9.72 4.63 -9.81
N ILE A 131 -9.53 3.31 -9.76
CA ILE A 131 -9.89 2.44 -8.65
C ILE A 131 -8.58 2.03 -7.97
N HIS A 132 -8.31 2.58 -6.79
CA HIS A 132 -7.07 2.33 -6.08
C HIS A 132 -6.94 0.86 -5.64
N GLY A 133 -5.69 0.41 -5.49
CA GLY A 133 -5.36 -0.88 -4.89
C GLY A 133 -5.31 -0.83 -3.36
N GLY A 134 -4.59 -1.79 -2.77
CA GLY A 134 -4.39 -1.89 -1.32
C GLY A 134 -5.15 -3.04 -0.68
N SER A 135 -5.22 -4.20 -1.34
CA SER A 135 -5.73 -5.46 -0.76
C SER A 135 -7.20 -5.41 -0.33
N PHE A 136 -7.99 -4.48 -0.89
CA PHE A 136 -9.32 -4.10 -0.37
C PHE A 136 -9.34 -3.77 1.13
N TRP A 137 -8.18 -3.42 1.67
CA TRP A 137 -7.90 -3.31 3.09
C TRP A 137 -7.48 -1.89 3.47
N VAL A 138 -6.64 -1.29 2.62
CA VAL A 138 -6.17 0.09 2.68
C VAL A 138 -6.33 0.77 1.32
N GLY A 139 -6.14 2.08 1.27
CA GLY A 139 -6.13 2.88 0.06
C GLY A 139 -7.06 4.09 0.12
N SER A 140 -6.79 5.08 -0.72
CA SER A 140 -7.56 6.32 -0.79
C SER A 140 -7.35 7.05 -2.11
N ASN A 141 -8.36 7.78 -2.58
CA ASN A 141 -8.29 8.72 -3.69
C ASN A 141 -7.35 9.93 -3.47
N MET A 142 -6.73 10.05 -2.28
CA MET A 142 -5.75 11.08 -1.91
C MET A 142 -4.30 10.56 -1.87
N GLU A 143 -4.05 9.30 -2.26
CA GLU A 143 -2.69 8.75 -2.22
C GLU A 143 -1.74 9.44 -3.22
N PRO A 144 -0.62 10.02 -2.74
CA PRO A 144 0.31 10.78 -3.59
C PRO A 144 0.89 10.01 -4.77
N THR A 145 1.13 8.70 -4.66
CA THR A 145 1.78 7.92 -5.73
C THR A 145 0.98 7.88 -7.03
N HIS A 146 -0.33 8.15 -6.97
CA HIS A 146 -1.22 8.16 -8.12
C HIS A 146 -2.03 9.46 -8.25
N GLU A 147 -1.48 10.58 -7.77
CA GLU A 147 -1.97 11.91 -8.12
C GLU A 147 -1.82 12.11 -9.65
N PRO A 148 -2.83 12.59 -10.40
CA PRO A 148 -2.81 12.50 -11.87
C PRO A 148 -2.26 13.74 -12.58
N ASP A 149 -1.69 14.71 -11.86
CA ASP A 149 -1.24 16.01 -12.40
C ASP A 149 -0.28 15.86 -13.61
N GLY A 150 0.70 14.96 -13.53
CA GLY A 150 1.63 14.67 -14.62
C GLY A 150 0.96 14.00 -15.82
N LEU A 151 0.10 13.00 -15.57
CA LEU A 151 -0.68 12.32 -16.60
C LEU A 151 -1.58 13.28 -17.38
N VAL A 152 -2.35 14.12 -16.69
CA VAL A 152 -3.26 15.08 -17.33
C VAL A 152 -2.48 16.08 -18.18
N ARG A 153 -1.35 16.63 -17.68
CA ARG A 153 -0.52 17.54 -18.47
C ARG A 153 0.08 16.87 -19.70
N ASN A 154 0.70 15.71 -19.53
CA ASN A 154 1.33 14.99 -20.64
C ASN A 154 0.30 14.59 -21.71
N SER A 155 -0.97 14.36 -21.31
CA SER A 155 -2.08 14.11 -22.23
C SER A 155 -2.43 15.32 -23.09
N VAL A 156 -2.37 16.54 -22.53
CA VAL A 156 -2.58 17.79 -23.26
C VAL A 156 -1.45 18.02 -24.24
N ASP A 157 -0.20 17.86 -23.79
CA ASP A 157 1.01 18.05 -24.62
C ASP A 157 1.05 17.11 -25.83
N GLU A 158 0.48 15.90 -25.70
CA GLU A 158 0.37 14.90 -26.79
C GLU A 158 -0.81 15.15 -27.73
N GLY A 159 -1.75 16.03 -27.36
CA GLY A 159 -2.99 16.24 -28.12
C GLY A 159 -4.07 15.17 -27.86
N THR A 160 -3.94 14.39 -26.78
CA THR A 160 -4.94 13.44 -26.30
C THR A 160 -5.46 13.81 -24.90
N PRO A 161 -5.97 15.04 -24.67
CA PRO A 161 -6.35 15.49 -23.35
C PRO A 161 -7.40 14.57 -22.71
N ILE A 162 -7.24 14.27 -21.42
CA ILE A 162 -8.15 13.45 -20.63
C ILE A 162 -8.57 14.15 -19.33
N ILE A 163 -9.69 13.71 -18.76
CA ILE A 163 -10.09 14.00 -17.37
C ILE A 163 -9.79 12.76 -16.52
N HIS A 164 -9.26 12.95 -15.32
CA HIS A 164 -9.03 11.88 -14.36
C HIS A 164 -9.99 12.00 -13.17
N VAL A 165 -10.56 10.88 -12.73
CA VAL A 165 -11.44 10.78 -11.56
C VAL A 165 -10.90 9.71 -10.63
N ALA A 166 -10.58 10.03 -9.38
CA ALA A 166 -10.16 9.05 -8.37
C ALA A 166 -11.27 8.85 -7.33
N ILE A 167 -11.61 7.61 -7.00
CA ILE A 167 -12.74 7.28 -6.12
C ILE A 167 -12.25 6.65 -4.81
N ASN A 168 -12.90 6.96 -3.70
CA ASN A 168 -12.88 6.09 -2.51
C ASN A 168 -13.98 5.03 -2.66
N TYR A 169 -13.82 3.88 -2.02
CA TYR A 169 -14.85 2.85 -1.87
C TYR A 169 -14.62 2.10 -0.55
N ARG A 170 -15.65 1.49 0.05
CA ARG A 170 -15.49 0.82 1.36
C ARG A 170 -14.52 -0.36 1.30
N LEU A 171 -13.76 -0.54 2.37
CA LEU A 171 -12.69 -1.51 2.54
C LEU A 171 -12.95 -2.44 3.74
N GLY A 172 -12.18 -3.52 3.86
CA GLY A 172 -12.20 -4.46 4.96
C GLY A 172 -13.61 -4.99 5.26
N LEU A 173 -13.93 -5.09 6.55
CA LEU A 173 -15.27 -5.46 7.02
C LEU A 173 -16.38 -4.56 6.42
N PHE A 174 -16.14 -3.26 6.28
CA PHE A 174 -17.17 -2.31 5.84
C PHE A 174 -17.55 -2.50 4.36
N GLY A 175 -16.60 -2.93 3.53
CA GLY A 175 -16.79 -3.13 2.09
C GLY A 175 -17.09 -4.58 1.69
N PHE A 176 -16.58 -5.54 2.45
CA PHE A 176 -16.54 -6.94 2.02
C PHE A 176 -17.03 -7.92 3.08
N ALA A 177 -17.84 -7.46 4.05
CA ALA A 177 -18.55 -8.36 4.95
C ALA A 177 -19.35 -9.41 4.15
N GLN A 178 -19.28 -10.66 4.62
CA GLN A 178 -19.92 -11.81 4.00
C GLN A 178 -20.76 -12.55 5.04
N SER A 179 -22.02 -12.84 4.73
CA SER A 179 -22.88 -13.72 5.52
C SER A 179 -24.11 -14.13 4.74
N GLY A 180 -24.75 -15.24 5.11
CA GLY A 180 -26.01 -15.67 4.51
C GLY A 180 -27.10 -14.60 4.56
N ALA A 181 -27.23 -13.86 5.68
CA ALA A 181 -28.16 -12.74 5.80
C ALA A 181 -27.82 -11.58 4.85
N LEU A 182 -26.55 -11.19 4.75
CA LEU A 182 -26.14 -10.13 3.82
C LEU A 182 -26.35 -10.53 2.36
N ARG A 183 -26.12 -11.80 2.02
CA ARG A 183 -26.40 -12.33 0.68
C ARG A 183 -27.88 -12.24 0.33
N GLN A 184 -28.77 -12.62 1.25
CA GLN A 184 -30.22 -12.50 1.06
C GLN A 184 -30.66 -11.03 0.90
N GLU A 185 -30.02 -10.11 1.63
CA GLU A 185 -30.22 -8.65 1.49
C GLU A 185 -29.54 -8.06 0.23
N ARG A 186 -28.81 -8.86 -0.57
CA ARG A 186 -27.96 -8.39 -1.69
C ARG A 186 -26.97 -7.30 -1.27
N SER A 187 -26.42 -7.44 -0.07
CA SER A 187 -25.52 -6.50 0.59
C SER A 187 -24.06 -6.99 0.66
N GLU A 188 -23.77 -8.21 0.18
CA GLU A 188 -22.37 -8.60 -0.06
C GLU A 188 -21.73 -7.75 -1.16
N ASN A 189 -20.40 -7.71 -1.19
CA ASN A 189 -19.61 -6.93 -2.15
C ASN A 189 -19.94 -5.42 -2.15
N ALA A 190 -20.23 -4.84 -0.98
CA ALA A 190 -20.55 -3.44 -0.83
C ALA A 190 -19.49 -2.51 -1.45
N GLY A 191 -18.19 -2.83 -1.31
CA GLY A 191 -17.08 -2.10 -1.94
C GLY A 191 -17.10 -2.14 -3.47
N LEU A 192 -17.42 -3.28 -4.11
CA LEU A 192 -17.58 -3.34 -5.57
C LEU A 192 -18.82 -2.57 -6.05
N ARG A 193 -19.88 -2.54 -5.23
CA ARG A 193 -21.10 -1.77 -5.51
C ARG A 193 -20.85 -0.27 -5.36
N ASP A 194 -20.01 0.15 -4.40
CA ASP A 194 -19.53 1.53 -4.27
C ASP A 194 -18.79 1.99 -5.52
N GLN A 195 -17.86 1.16 -6.02
CA GLN A 195 -17.16 1.43 -7.27
C GLN A 195 -18.13 1.54 -8.46
N ARG A 196 -19.10 0.62 -8.57
CA ARG A 196 -20.13 0.68 -9.63
C ARG A 196 -20.92 1.98 -9.56
N ALA A 197 -21.37 2.39 -8.37
CA ALA A 197 -22.11 3.63 -8.16
C ALA A 197 -21.26 4.87 -8.52
N ALA A 198 -19.97 4.88 -8.20
CA ALA A 198 -19.08 5.96 -8.58
C ALA A 198 -18.90 6.05 -10.11
N ILE A 199 -18.74 4.92 -10.81
CA ILE A 199 -18.62 4.90 -12.28
C ILE A 199 -19.93 5.38 -12.94
N GLU A 200 -21.08 4.97 -12.40
CA GLU A 200 -22.40 5.46 -12.85
C GLU A 200 -22.57 6.97 -12.57
N TRP A 201 -22.12 7.46 -11.42
CA TRP A 201 -22.09 8.89 -11.12
C TRP A 201 -21.23 9.65 -12.15
N VAL A 202 -20.05 9.12 -12.49
CA VAL A 202 -19.18 9.72 -13.51
C VAL A 202 -19.90 9.76 -14.86
N ARG A 203 -20.49 8.65 -15.31
CA ARG A 203 -21.29 8.60 -16.54
C ARG A 203 -22.38 9.68 -16.57
N ASP A 204 -23.04 9.91 -15.45
CA ASP A 204 -24.20 10.78 -15.41
C ASP A 204 -23.87 12.26 -15.14
N ASN A 205 -22.68 12.58 -14.59
CA ASN A 205 -22.35 13.94 -14.13
C ASN A 205 -21.08 14.54 -14.76
N ILE A 206 -20.16 13.74 -15.30
CA ILE A 206 -18.82 14.24 -15.69
C ILE A 206 -18.86 15.24 -16.85
N TYR A 207 -19.94 15.27 -17.62
CA TYR A 207 -20.10 16.20 -18.73
C TYR A 207 -20.19 17.66 -18.27
N HIS A 208 -20.67 17.94 -17.05
CA HIS A 208 -20.61 19.27 -16.44
C HIS A 208 -19.17 19.72 -16.20
N PHE A 209 -18.26 18.76 -15.97
CA PHE A 209 -16.83 18.99 -15.81
C PHE A 209 -16.08 18.99 -17.14
N GLY A 210 -16.77 18.84 -18.28
CA GLY A 210 -16.19 18.80 -19.62
C GLY A 210 -15.83 17.39 -20.11
N GLY A 211 -16.25 16.34 -19.40
CA GLY A 211 -16.02 14.95 -19.79
C GLY A 211 -17.06 14.38 -20.75
N ASN A 212 -16.74 13.23 -21.35
CA ASN A 212 -17.61 12.50 -22.24
C ASN A 212 -18.12 11.22 -21.57
N ARG A 213 -19.44 11.14 -21.36
CA ARG A 213 -20.13 10.00 -20.74
C ARG A 213 -20.00 8.67 -21.50
N ASP A 214 -19.69 8.74 -22.80
CA ASP A 214 -19.58 7.59 -23.70
C ASP A 214 -18.12 7.19 -23.97
N ARG A 215 -17.16 7.84 -23.28
CA ARG A 215 -15.71 7.57 -23.39
C ARG A 215 -15.09 7.46 -22.00
N ILE A 216 -15.53 6.45 -21.25
CA ILE A 216 -15.04 6.17 -19.90
C ILE A 216 -14.12 4.94 -19.94
N THR A 217 -12.91 5.14 -19.42
CA THR A 217 -11.94 4.09 -19.13
C THR A 217 -11.84 3.92 -17.62
N ILE A 218 -12.13 2.72 -17.09
CA ILE A 218 -11.79 2.40 -15.71
C ILE A 218 -10.37 1.85 -15.65
N HIS A 219 -9.57 2.25 -14.67
CA HIS A 219 -8.23 1.71 -14.47
C HIS A 219 -7.91 1.54 -13.00
N GLY A 220 -7.12 0.52 -12.68
CA GLY A 220 -6.79 0.20 -11.30
C GLY A 220 -5.60 -0.74 -11.20
N GLN A 221 -4.98 -0.76 -10.02
CA GLN A 221 -3.78 -1.53 -9.73
C GLN A 221 -4.00 -2.48 -8.56
N SER A 222 -3.38 -3.68 -8.60
CA SER A 222 -3.52 -4.69 -7.54
C SER A 222 -4.99 -5.09 -7.34
N SER A 223 -5.51 -5.07 -6.11
CA SER A 223 -6.94 -5.21 -5.80
C SER A 223 -7.84 -4.25 -6.60
N GLY A 224 -7.33 -3.08 -7.00
CA GLY A 224 -8.01 -2.15 -7.91
C GLY A 224 -8.08 -2.68 -9.36
N GLY A 225 -7.04 -3.37 -9.83
CA GLY A 225 -7.02 -4.08 -11.11
C GLY A 225 -7.96 -5.29 -11.10
N LEU A 226 -7.98 -6.03 -9.98
CA LEU A 226 -8.97 -7.07 -9.70
C LEU A 226 -10.40 -6.51 -9.73
N ALA A 227 -10.64 -5.38 -9.09
CA ALA A 227 -11.91 -4.68 -9.15
C ALA A 227 -12.31 -4.31 -10.59
N VAL A 228 -11.38 -3.78 -11.40
CA VAL A 228 -11.63 -3.49 -12.83
C VAL A 228 -12.03 -4.76 -13.61
N GLY A 229 -11.42 -5.91 -13.31
CA GLY A 229 -11.83 -7.21 -13.84
C GLY A 229 -13.23 -7.62 -13.36
N MET A 230 -13.53 -7.48 -12.07
CA MET A 230 -14.85 -7.78 -11.52
C MET A 230 -15.96 -6.88 -12.10
N GLN A 231 -15.67 -5.61 -12.39
CA GLN A 231 -16.63 -4.70 -13.04
C GLN A 231 -17.01 -5.15 -14.46
N LEU A 232 -16.15 -5.92 -15.16
CA LEU A 232 -16.45 -6.54 -16.44
C LEU A 232 -17.38 -7.77 -16.30
N LEU A 233 -17.16 -8.55 -15.23
CA LEU A 233 -17.92 -9.77 -14.91
C LEU A 233 -19.25 -9.47 -14.20
N ALA A 234 -19.41 -8.25 -13.69
CA ALA A 234 -20.56 -7.83 -12.90
C ALA A 234 -21.89 -8.22 -13.56
N TYR A 235 -22.78 -8.82 -12.77
CA TYR A 235 -24.10 -9.29 -13.19
C TYR A 235 -24.06 -10.26 -14.37
N GLY A 236 -22.95 -10.98 -14.57
CA GLY A 236 -22.79 -11.92 -15.68
C GLY A 236 -22.84 -11.27 -17.07
N GLY A 237 -22.63 -9.95 -17.15
CA GLY A 237 -22.79 -9.17 -18.38
C GLY A 237 -24.24 -8.91 -18.79
N GLU A 238 -25.23 -9.17 -17.93
CA GLU A 238 -26.66 -8.91 -18.21
C GLU A 238 -27.01 -7.42 -18.16
N LYS A 239 -26.24 -6.64 -17.39
CA LYS A 239 -26.36 -5.18 -17.35
C LYS A 239 -25.33 -4.52 -18.27
N GLU A 240 -25.73 -3.42 -18.89
CA GLU A 240 -24.80 -2.61 -19.69
C GLU A 240 -23.66 -2.06 -18.83
N LEU A 241 -22.46 -2.02 -19.42
CA LEU A 241 -21.31 -1.41 -18.76
C LEU A 241 -21.45 0.12 -18.79
N PRO A 242 -21.25 0.83 -17.67
CA PRO A 242 -21.16 2.29 -17.63
C PRO A 242 -19.79 2.81 -18.10
N PHE A 243 -19.00 1.97 -18.79
CA PHE A 243 -17.67 2.28 -19.30
C PHE A 243 -17.39 1.49 -20.58
N GLN A 244 -16.42 1.93 -21.38
CA GLN A 244 -16.09 1.35 -22.69
C GLN A 244 -14.74 0.61 -22.67
N GLN A 245 -13.88 0.97 -21.72
CA GLN A 245 -12.48 0.52 -21.69
C GLN A 245 -12.02 0.22 -20.25
N GLY A 246 -11.08 -0.71 -20.12
CA GLY A 246 -10.53 -1.13 -18.82
C GLY A 246 -9.00 -1.27 -18.87
N ILE A 247 -8.32 -0.92 -17.78
CA ILE A 247 -6.89 -1.19 -17.58
C ILE A 247 -6.70 -1.90 -16.24
N CYS A 248 -6.19 -3.13 -16.29
CA CYS A 248 -5.89 -3.98 -15.14
C CYS A 248 -4.36 -4.02 -14.95
N GLN A 249 -3.86 -3.34 -13.92
CA GLN A 249 -2.44 -3.27 -13.61
C GLN A 249 -2.12 -4.21 -12.44
N SER A 250 -1.29 -5.22 -12.66
CA SER A 250 -0.87 -6.18 -11.63
C SER A 250 -2.03 -6.83 -10.86
N GLN A 251 -3.14 -7.14 -11.55
CA GLN A 251 -4.18 -8.13 -11.20
C GLN A 251 -5.41 -7.96 -12.12
N ALA A 252 -6.21 -9.02 -12.28
CA ALA A 252 -7.53 -8.92 -12.91
C ALA A 252 -8.56 -9.93 -12.35
N LEU A 253 -8.08 -11.06 -11.84
CA LEU A 253 -8.84 -12.10 -11.16
C LEU A 253 -8.01 -12.57 -9.94
N GLU A 254 -8.63 -13.33 -9.04
CA GLU A 254 -8.02 -13.76 -7.78
C GLU A 254 -8.62 -15.12 -7.37
N PRO A 255 -7.81 -16.18 -7.19
CA PRO A 255 -8.29 -17.49 -6.74
C PRO A 255 -9.00 -17.42 -5.37
N GLY A 256 -8.53 -16.53 -4.49
CA GLY A 256 -9.06 -16.32 -3.14
C GLY A 256 -10.54 -15.93 -3.07
N ILE A 257 -11.16 -15.42 -4.15
CA ILE A 257 -12.60 -15.10 -4.22
C ILE A 257 -13.49 -16.31 -3.88
N THR A 258 -13.00 -17.52 -4.13
CA THR A 258 -13.73 -18.78 -3.86
C THR A 258 -13.21 -19.52 -2.62
N ALA A 259 -12.28 -18.92 -1.88
CA ALA A 259 -11.73 -19.46 -0.65
C ALA A 259 -12.54 -18.97 0.58
N ASN A 260 -12.11 -19.40 1.76
CA ASN A 260 -12.80 -19.11 3.02
C ASN A 260 -12.28 -17.85 3.75
N PHE A 261 -11.31 -17.12 3.17
CA PHE A 261 -10.64 -16.00 3.85
C PHE A 261 -11.62 -14.97 4.43
N THR A 262 -12.54 -14.48 3.60
CA THR A 262 -13.54 -13.48 4.03
C THR A 262 -14.48 -14.03 5.11
N SER A 263 -14.92 -15.28 4.98
CA SER A 263 -15.78 -15.91 6.00
C SER A 263 -15.06 -16.16 7.33
N ASP A 264 -13.77 -16.51 7.30
CA ASP A 264 -12.96 -16.71 8.49
C ASP A 264 -12.68 -15.38 9.19
N ALA A 265 -12.35 -14.33 8.44
CA ALA A 265 -12.19 -12.97 8.96
C ALA A 265 -13.51 -12.45 9.57
N MET A 266 -14.64 -12.70 8.93
CA MET A 266 -15.97 -12.36 9.46
C MET A 266 -16.24 -13.03 10.81
N ARG A 267 -15.93 -14.32 10.96
CA ARG A 267 -16.09 -15.04 12.23
C ARG A 267 -15.23 -14.42 13.33
N LEU A 268 -13.97 -14.08 13.04
CA LEU A 268 -13.07 -13.44 14.00
C LEU A 268 -13.60 -12.08 14.47
N VAL A 269 -14.17 -11.27 13.56
CA VAL A 269 -14.81 -10.00 13.93
C VAL A 269 -16.00 -10.25 14.87
N ILE A 270 -16.90 -11.17 14.50
CA ILE A 270 -18.09 -11.51 15.28
C ILE A 270 -17.72 -11.91 16.72
N GLU A 271 -16.71 -12.77 16.86
CA GLU A 271 -16.16 -13.19 18.14
C GLU A 271 -15.56 -12.00 18.91
N LYS A 272 -14.74 -11.18 18.25
CA LYS A 272 -14.06 -10.03 18.86
C LYS A 272 -15.01 -8.99 19.43
N VAL A 273 -16.14 -8.72 18.77
CA VAL A 273 -17.12 -7.70 19.20
C VAL A 273 -18.32 -8.28 19.95
N ASN A 274 -18.29 -9.57 20.27
CA ASN A 274 -19.35 -10.31 20.95
C ASN A 274 -20.72 -10.19 20.25
N CYS A 275 -20.75 -10.29 18.92
CA CYS A 275 -21.99 -10.27 18.13
C CYS A 275 -22.49 -11.67 17.77
N ASN A 276 -22.50 -12.58 18.75
CA ASN A 276 -23.06 -13.92 18.60
C ASN A 276 -24.20 -14.16 19.61
N PRO A 277 -25.36 -13.48 19.46
CA PRO A 277 -26.45 -13.58 20.41
C PRO A 277 -26.98 -15.01 20.47
N GLY A 278 -26.92 -15.65 21.64
CA GLY A 278 -27.48 -16.99 21.85
C GLY A 278 -26.82 -18.12 21.06
N ASN A 279 -25.53 -17.97 20.68
CA ASN A 279 -24.83 -18.90 19.78
C ASN A 279 -25.52 -19.07 18.42
N SER A 280 -26.10 -17.98 17.90
CA SER A 280 -26.70 -17.93 16.57
C SER A 280 -25.67 -18.24 15.48
N SER A 281 -26.13 -18.74 14.34
CA SER A 281 -25.28 -18.89 13.16
C SER A 281 -24.71 -17.52 12.76
N THR A 282 -23.46 -17.50 12.27
CA THR A 282 -22.83 -16.31 11.66
C THR A 282 -23.66 -15.72 10.51
N ASP A 283 -24.57 -16.50 9.95
CA ASP A 283 -25.48 -16.13 8.87
C ASP A 283 -26.79 -15.47 9.32
N SER A 284 -27.01 -15.27 10.63
CA SER A 284 -28.29 -14.79 11.14
C SER A 284 -28.47 -13.27 11.00
N THR A 285 -29.72 -12.83 10.88
CA THR A 285 -30.09 -11.41 10.83
C THR A 285 -29.76 -10.67 12.12
N GLU A 286 -29.78 -11.37 13.26
CA GLU A 286 -29.45 -10.84 14.59
C GLU A 286 -27.95 -10.50 14.71
N VAL A 287 -27.08 -11.32 14.11
CA VAL A 287 -25.63 -11.04 14.03
C VAL A 287 -25.41 -9.74 13.26
N ILE A 288 -26.04 -9.58 12.09
CA ILE A 288 -25.90 -8.36 11.28
C ILE A 288 -26.50 -7.15 11.98
N ALA A 289 -27.63 -7.28 12.67
CA ALA A 289 -28.22 -6.22 13.47
C ALA A 289 -27.29 -5.80 14.63
N CYS A 290 -26.62 -6.75 15.28
CA CYS A 290 -25.61 -6.46 16.30
C CYS A 290 -24.41 -5.72 15.72
N LEU A 291 -23.89 -6.15 14.56
CA LEU A 291 -22.77 -5.44 13.91
C LEU A 291 -23.16 -4.02 13.50
N ARG A 292 -24.37 -3.80 12.97
CA ARG A 292 -24.91 -2.47 12.63
C ARG A 292 -25.09 -1.55 13.85
N SER A 293 -25.22 -2.10 15.06
CA SER A 293 -25.38 -1.31 16.29
C SER A 293 -24.06 -0.88 16.95
N LYS A 294 -22.93 -1.49 16.56
CA LYS A 294 -21.61 -1.08 17.05
C LYS A 294 -21.19 0.27 16.46
N ASP A 295 -20.41 1.02 17.24
CA ASP A 295 -19.73 2.21 16.74
C ASP A 295 -18.63 1.84 15.72
N MET A 296 -18.26 2.80 14.87
CA MET A 296 -17.25 2.59 13.84
C MET A 296 -15.90 2.15 14.42
N GLN A 297 -15.44 2.76 15.51
CA GLN A 297 -14.12 2.49 16.08
C GLN A 297 -14.03 1.03 16.54
N THR A 298 -15.04 0.52 17.25
CA THR A 298 -15.10 -0.88 17.67
C THR A 298 -15.01 -1.85 16.49
N LEU A 299 -15.76 -1.60 15.41
CA LEU A 299 -15.71 -2.45 14.22
C LEU A 299 -14.41 -2.32 13.45
N TYR A 300 -13.87 -1.11 13.35
CA TYR A 300 -12.59 -0.84 12.74
C TYR A 300 -11.48 -1.60 13.48
N ASP A 301 -11.41 -1.52 14.81
CA ASP A 301 -10.38 -2.21 15.61
C ASP A 301 -10.50 -3.74 15.47
N ALA A 302 -11.73 -4.26 15.43
CA ALA A 302 -11.98 -5.68 15.22
C ALA A 302 -11.61 -6.13 13.81
N SER A 303 -11.95 -5.34 12.79
CA SER A 303 -11.53 -5.59 11.42
C SER A 303 -10.02 -5.56 11.35
N ALA A 304 -9.35 -4.54 11.93
CA ALA A 304 -7.90 -4.35 11.88
C ALA A 304 -7.14 -5.57 12.42
N ALA A 305 -7.67 -6.21 13.46
CA ALA A 305 -7.11 -7.41 14.08
C ALA A 305 -7.19 -8.67 13.21
N THR A 306 -7.92 -8.66 12.09
CA THR A 306 -7.98 -9.80 11.15
C THR A 306 -6.80 -9.87 10.19
N TYR A 307 -6.02 -8.80 10.08
CA TYR A 307 -4.87 -8.76 9.17
C TYR A 307 -3.71 -9.60 9.72
N VAL A 308 -3.26 -10.56 8.91
CA VAL A 308 -2.04 -11.34 9.15
C VAL A 308 -1.25 -11.41 7.84
N GLY A 309 -0.09 -10.78 7.79
CA GLY A 309 0.75 -10.67 6.58
C GLY A 309 1.53 -11.94 6.24
N ASP A 310 0.94 -13.12 6.40
CA ASP A 310 1.56 -14.40 6.07
C ASP A 310 0.88 -15.08 4.87
N ILE A 311 1.55 -16.07 4.29
CA ILE A 311 1.06 -16.76 3.09
C ILE A 311 -0.21 -17.60 3.34
N ALA A 312 -0.46 -18.02 4.58
CA ALA A 312 -1.66 -18.79 4.96
C ALA A 312 -2.91 -17.92 5.01
N HIS A 313 -2.74 -16.61 5.15
CA HIS A 313 -3.81 -15.61 5.18
C HIS A 313 -3.78 -14.72 3.93
N ASN A 314 -3.38 -15.28 2.78
CA ASN A 314 -3.30 -14.57 1.51
C ASN A 314 -2.47 -13.28 1.57
N ILE A 315 -1.37 -13.28 2.34
CA ILE A 315 -0.50 -12.10 2.57
C ILE A 315 -1.28 -10.94 3.22
N GLY A 316 -2.34 -11.27 3.95
CA GLY A 316 -3.20 -10.34 4.65
C GLY A 316 -4.42 -9.87 3.84
N ASP A 317 -4.56 -10.30 2.59
CA ASP A 317 -5.71 -10.04 1.72
C ASP A 317 -6.87 -10.97 2.09
N VAL A 318 -7.40 -10.78 3.31
CA VAL A 318 -8.46 -11.65 3.86
C VAL A 318 -9.87 -11.14 3.61
N TRP A 319 -10.02 -9.88 3.18
CA TRP A 319 -11.30 -9.27 2.83
C TRP A 319 -11.44 -9.15 1.31
N LEU A 320 -11.82 -10.25 0.67
CA LEU A 320 -11.95 -10.33 -0.78
C LEU A 320 -13.43 -10.23 -1.23
N PRO A 321 -13.68 -9.87 -2.50
CA PRO A 321 -14.97 -10.09 -3.13
C PRO A 321 -15.43 -11.54 -3.02
N SER A 322 -16.73 -11.76 -2.92
CA SER A 322 -17.36 -13.07 -2.82
C SER A 322 -18.32 -13.34 -3.97
N VAL A 323 -18.52 -14.62 -4.30
CA VAL A 323 -19.60 -15.03 -5.22
C VAL A 323 -20.93 -14.91 -4.47
N ASP A 324 -21.67 -13.84 -4.74
CA ASP A 324 -22.89 -13.46 -4.01
C ASP A 324 -24.19 -13.88 -4.71
N GLY A 325 -24.11 -14.37 -5.95
CA GLY A 325 -25.29 -14.74 -6.74
C GLY A 325 -26.04 -13.55 -7.37
N ASP A 326 -25.51 -12.33 -7.25
CA ASP A 326 -26.09 -11.10 -7.81
C ASP A 326 -25.03 -10.27 -8.55
N PHE A 327 -24.14 -9.56 -7.84
CA PHE A 327 -23.07 -8.80 -8.48
C PHE A 327 -22.08 -9.76 -9.15
N LEU A 328 -21.69 -10.84 -8.48
CA LEU A 328 -20.98 -11.97 -9.05
C LEU A 328 -21.92 -13.17 -9.02
N PRO A 329 -22.68 -13.42 -10.10
CA PRO A 329 -23.70 -14.48 -10.11
C PRO A 329 -23.13 -15.90 -10.12
N ASP A 330 -21.85 -16.06 -10.44
CA ASP A 330 -21.14 -17.34 -10.44
C ASP A 330 -19.63 -17.12 -10.27
N VAL A 331 -18.86 -18.20 -10.15
CA VAL A 331 -17.40 -18.13 -10.05
C VAL A 331 -16.79 -17.49 -11.32
N PRO A 332 -15.78 -16.59 -11.20
CA PRO A 332 -15.21 -15.88 -12.34
C PRO A 332 -14.76 -16.79 -13.49
N SER A 333 -14.13 -17.93 -13.20
CA SER A 333 -13.67 -18.89 -14.22
C SER A 333 -14.82 -19.41 -15.09
N LYS A 334 -15.99 -19.67 -14.49
CA LYS A 334 -17.19 -20.12 -15.21
C LYS A 334 -17.80 -19.00 -16.02
N LEU A 335 -17.92 -17.79 -15.46
CA LEU A 335 -18.41 -16.62 -16.21
C LEU A 335 -17.56 -16.34 -17.45
N ILE A 336 -16.24 -16.47 -17.33
CA ILE A 336 -15.29 -16.29 -18.43
C ILE A 336 -15.46 -17.39 -19.48
N ALA A 337 -15.50 -18.66 -19.06
CA ALA A 337 -15.64 -19.81 -19.96
C ALA A 337 -16.96 -19.78 -20.75
N GLU A 338 -18.05 -19.36 -20.12
CA GLU A 338 -19.38 -19.24 -20.72
C GLU A 338 -19.56 -17.94 -21.55
N GLY A 339 -18.58 -17.03 -21.51
CA GLY A 339 -18.72 -15.74 -22.16
C GLY A 339 -19.78 -14.84 -21.51
N ARG A 340 -20.01 -14.96 -20.20
CA ARG A 340 -20.97 -14.17 -19.42
C ARG A 340 -20.30 -12.98 -18.75
N PHE A 341 -20.04 -11.95 -19.55
CA PHE A 341 -19.40 -10.70 -19.13
C PHE A 341 -19.64 -9.60 -20.18
N GLY A 342 -19.47 -8.33 -19.80
CA GLY A 342 -19.73 -7.18 -20.67
C GLY A 342 -18.77 -7.09 -21.88
N LYS A 343 -18.99 -6.10 -22.75
CA LYS A 343 -18.14 -5.85 -23.93
C LYS A 343 -17.38 -4.54 -23.75
N ALA A 344 -16.05 -4.63 -23.64
CA ALA A 344 -15.15 -3.48 -23.52
C ALA A 344 -13.75 -3.85 -24.03
N THR A 345 -12.97 -2.83 -24.42
CA THR A 345 -11.54 -3.00 -24.81
C THR A 345 -10.66 -2.93 -23.58
N TYR A 346 -9.73 -3.87 -23.41
CA TYR A 346 -8.92 -3.96 -22.19
C TYR A 346 -7.41 -3.90 -22.46
N MET A 347 -6.70 -3.34 -21.49
CA MET A 347 -5.25 -3.46 -21.36
C MET A 347 -4.92 -4.16 -20.04
N PHE A 348 -4.02 -5.14 -20.09
CA PHE A 348 -3.54 -5.88 -18.92
C PHE A 348 -2.04 -5.72 -18.80
N GLY A 349 -1.50 -5.73 -17.59
CA GLY A 349 -0.06 -5.89 -17.44
C GLY A 349 0.36 -6.13 -16.01
N TRP A 350 1.65 -6.35 -15.84
CA TRP A 350 2.29 -6.63 -14.57
C TRP A 350 3.69 -6.01 -14.57
N THR A 351 4.31 -5.96 -13.41
CA THR A 351 5.71 -5.59 -13.25
C THR A 351 6.59 -6.85 -13.30
N GLN A 352 7.82 -6.72 -13.78
CA GLN A 352 8.71 -7.86 -14.02
C GLN A 352 8.89 -8.74 -12.77
N ASP A 353 8.97 -8.12 -11.59
CA ASP A 353 9.28 -8.75 -10.31
C ASP A 353 8.16 -8.53 -9.27
N ASP A 354 6.92 -8.40 -9.76
CA ASP A 354 5.73 -7.95 -9.02
C ASP A 354 5.68 -8.34 -7.55
N VAL A 355 5.65 -9.64 -7.26
CA VAL A 355 5.44 -10.14 -5.90
C VAL A 355 6.74 -10.40 -5.12
N ASN A 356 7.91 -10.00 -5.63
CA ASN A 356 9.18 -10.17 -4.89
C ASN A 356 9.10 -9.50 -3.52
N PHE A 357 8.52 -8.30 -3.44
CA PHE A 357 8.33 -7.55 -2.19
C PHE A 357 7.45 -8.29 -1.17
N PHE A 358 6.52 -9.12 -1.64
CA PHE A 358 5.55 -9.87 -0.82
C PHE A 358 5.96 -11.32 -0.56
N THR A 359 7.08 -11.77 -1.14
CA THR A 359 7.56 -13.14 -0.98
C THR A 359 8.45 -13.25 0.25
N ASN A 360 8.34 -14.35 1.01
CA ASN A 360 9.16 -14.56 2.20
C ASN A 360 10.65 -14.66 1.82
N ILE A 361 11.44 -13.67 2.24
CA ILE A 361 12.88 -13.56 1.92
C ILE A 361 13.74 -14.67 2.54
N SER A 362 13.20 -15.46 3.47
CA SER A 362 13.92 -16.57 4.12
C SER A 362 13.92 -17.86 3.29
N ILE A 363 13.19 -17.89 2.17
CA ILE A 363 13.14 -19.05 1.28
C ILE A 363 14.53 -19.31 0.71
N SER A 364 15.05 -20.51 0.98
CA SER A 364 16.43 -20.88 0.66
C SER A 364 16.58 -22.28 0.09
N SER A 365 15.48 -23.03 -0.04
CA SER A 365 15.48 -24.41 -0.51
C SER A 365 14.20 -24.75 -1.28
N GLU A 366 14.25 -25.88 -1.99
CA GLU A 366 13.08 -26.46 -2.65
C GLU A 366 11.97 -26.82 -1.65
N ASN A 367 12.33 -27.25 -0.44
CA ASN A 367 11.35 -27.55 0.60
C ASN A 367 10.63 -26.28 1.08
N ASP A 368 11.34 -25.16 1.22
CA ASP A 368 10.73 -23.87 1.57
C ASP A 368 9.77 -23.40 0.46
N THR A 369 10.18 -23.59 -0.81
CA THR A 369 9.34 -23.30 -1.99
C THR A 369 8.05 -24.11 -1.96
N LEU A 370 8.16 -25.43 -1.75
CA LEU A 370 7.01 -26.33 -1.67
C LEU A 370 6.09 -25.95 -0.51
N ASN A 371 6.65 -25.72 0.67
CA ASN A 371 5.87 -25.29 1.84
C ASN A 371 5.10 -24.01 1.53
N PHE A 372 5.78 -22.97 1.02
CA PHE A 372 5.15 -21.70 0.67
C PHE A 372 3.96 -21.89 -0.28
N LEU A 373 4.15 -22.63 -1.37
CA LEU A 373 3.10 -22.82 -2.38
C LEU A 373 1.97 -23.74 -1.91
N THR A 374 2.26 -24.78 -1.14
CA THR A 374 1.22 -25.64 -0.54
C THR A 374 0.44 -24.92 0.56
N THR A 375 1.05 -23.98 1.29
CA THR A 375 0.32 -23.13 2.23
C THR A 375 -0.59 -22.16 1.48
N TYR A 376 -0.14 -21.58 0.36
CA TYR A 376 -0.96 -20.70 -0.47
C TYR A 376 -2.13 -21.45 -1.14
N LEU A 377 -1.88 -22.66 -1.64
CA LEU A 377 -2.86 -23.51 -2.31
C LEU A 377 -3.05 -24.83 -1.54
N PRO A 378 -3.70 -24.83 -0.36
CA PRO A 378 -3.76 -25.99 0.54
C PRO A 378 -4.57 -27.17 -0.01
N LYS A 379 -5.38 -26.96 -1.05
CA LYS A 379 -6.12 -28.02 -1.75
C LYS A 379 -5.33 -28.69 -2.86
N VAL A 380 -4.10 -28.24 -3.12
CA VAL A 380 -3.14 -28.88 -4.02
C VAL A 380 -2.32 -29.88 -3.20
N ASP A 381 -2.55 -31.18 -3.39
CA ASP A 381 -1.82 -32.24 -2.69
C ASP A 381 -0.36 -32.32 -3.21
N PRO A 382 0.67 -32.15 -2.36
CA PRO A 382 2.07 -32.32 -2.77
C PRO A 382 2.47 -33.79 -3.06
N TYR A 383 1.59 -34.75 -2.78
CA TYR A 383 1.80 -36.20 -2.91
C TYR A 383 0.60 -36.96 -3.50
N ALA A 384 -0.27 -36.28 -4.27
CA ALA A 384 -1.48 -36.80 -4.93
C ALA A 384 -1.77 -38.31 -4.73
N SER A 385 -2.34 -38.67 -3.58
CA SER A 385 -2.86 -40.03 -3.35
C SER A 385 -4.25 -40.08 -2.73
N ILE A 386 -4.89 -38.92 -2.50
CA ILE A 386 -6.21 -38.86 -1.82
C ILE A 386 -7.31 -38.29 -2.74
N TYR A 387 -6.96 -37.65 -3.86
CA TYR A 387 -7.92 -37.22 -4.89
C TYR A 387 -7.49 -37.71 -6.28
N PRO A 388 -8.01 -38.85 -6.78
CA PRO A 388 -7.70 -39.39 -8.10
C PRO A 388 -8.11 -38.48 -9.27
N GLU A 389 -8.86 -37.42 -9.01
CA GLU A 389 -9.39 -36.49 -10.04
C GLU A 389 -8.67 -35.13 -10.07
N ALA A 390 -7.67 -34.90 -9.20
CA ALA A 390 -6.86 -33.69 -9.26
C ALA A 390 -5.62 -33.92 -10.15
N ASP A 391 -5.70 -33.49 -11.40
CA ASP A 391 -4.61 -33.51 -12.42
C ASP A 391 -3.42 -32.59 -12.07
N TRP A 392 -3.24 -32.17 -10.82
CA TRP A 392 -2.27 -31.13 -10.45
C TRP A 392 -1.31 -31.59 -9.36
N ASN A 393 -0.09 -31.90 -9.78
CA ASN A 393 1.05 -32.18 -8.93
C ASN A 393 1.96 -30.94 -8.87
N ILE A 394 2.10 -30.34 -7.68
CA ILE A 394 2.90 -29.13 -7.47
C ILE A 394 4.39 -29.33 -7.80
N LYS A 395 4.88 -30.58 -7.78
CA LYS A 395 6.25 -30.90 -8.19
C LYS A 395 6.41 -30.89 -9.71
N GLU A 396 5.40 -31.32 -10.47
CA GLU A 396 5.40 -31.29 -11.94
C GLU A 396 5.30 -29.86 -12.46
N TYR A 397 4.24 -29.14 -12.08
CA TYR A 397 4.39 -27.92 -11.32
C TYR A 397 5.70 -27.09 -11.49
N LEU A 398 6.53 -27.26 -10.47
CA LEU A 398 7.85 -26.66 -10.31
C LEU A 398 8.91 -27.12 -11.33
N GLN A 399 8.71 -28.22 -12.07
CA GLN A 399 9.64 -28.59 -13.14
C GLN A 399 9.66 -27.56 -14.27
N LEU A 400 8.55 -26.83 -14.48
CA LEU A 400 8.47 -25.69 -15.40
C LEU A 400 9.31 -24.48 -14.93
N TYR A 401 9.73 -24.47 -13.66
CA TYR A 401 10.50 -23.41 -13.03
C TYR A 401 11.80 -23.98 -12.47
N SER A 402 12.73 -24.38 -13.34
CA SER A 402 14.03 -24.86 -12.88
C SER A 402 14.75 -23.78 -12.08
N VAL A 403 15.16 -24.07 -10.83
CA VAL A 403 15.91 -23.13 -9.97
C VAL A 403 17.19 -22.61 -10.64
N LYS A 404 17.77 -23.39 -11.57
CA LYS A 404 18.95 -23.00 -12.34
C LYS A 404 18.72 -21.79 -13.26
N ALA A 405 17.47 -21.51 -13.61
CA ALA A 405 17.09 -20.33 -14.38
C ALA A 405 17.00 -19.05 -13.54
N PHE A 406 17.08 -19.16 -12.20
CA PHE A 406 16.91 -18.06 -11.26
C PHE A 406 18.23 -17.74 -10.57
N LEU A 407 19.06 -16.94 -11.23
CA LEU A 407 20.33 -16.48 -10.69
C LEU A 407 20.12 -15.21 -9.86
N PRO A 408 20.50 -15.20 -8.57
CA PRO A 408 20.42 -13.98 -7.76
C PRO A 408 21.25 -12.84 -8.34
N PRO A 409 20.71 -11.61 -8.41
CA PRO A 409 21.45 -10.41 -8.76
C PRO A 409 22.70 -10.20 -7.87
N PRO A 410 23.81 -9.64 -8.39
CA PRO A 410 25.00 -9.40 -7.60
C PRO A 410 24.76 -8.54 -6.35
N GLY A 411 25.26 -9.02 -5.21
CA GLY A 411 25.23 -8.31 -3.92
C GLY A 411 23.92 -8.44 -3.15
N THR A 412 22.95 -9.25 -3.61
CA THR A 412 21.81 -9.65 -2.78
C THR A 412 22.17 -10.85 -1.90
N ASN A 413 21.46 -10.99 -0.77
CA ASN A 413 21.47 -12.19 0.07
C ASN A 413 20.31 -13.16 -0.26
N LEU A 414 19.45 -12.80 -1.23
CA LEU A 414 18.33 -13.63 -1.67
C LEU A 414 18.82 -14.82 -2.51
N THR A 415 18.09 -15.93 -2.43
CA THR A 415 18.49 -17.20 -3.07
C THR A 415 17.80 -17.41 -4.41
N GLY A 416 18.32 -18.34 -5.23
CA GLY A 416 17.62 -18.74 -6.46
C GLY A 416 16.23 -19.34 -6.18
N ASP A 417 16.06 -20.02 -5.04
CA ASP A 417 14.76 -20.54 -4.59
C ASP A 417 13.78 -19.43 -4.20
N PHE A 418 14.25 -18.33 -3.62
CA PHE A 418 13.42 -17.13 -3.41
C PHE A 418 12.89 -16.60 -4.75
N TYR A 419 13.77 -16.33 -5.71
CA TYR A 419 13.36 -15.78 -7.02
C TYR A 419 12.48 -16.76 -7.80
N ARG A 420 12.76 -18.07 -7.71
CA ARG A 420 11.89 -19.10 -8.26
C ARG A 420 10.50 -19.05 -7.64
N THR A 421 10.41 -19.03 -6.30
CA THR A 421 9.14 -19.01 -5.60
C THR A 421 8.35 -17.76 -5.91
N ALA A 422 9.00 -16.60 -5.86
CA ALA A 422 8.39 -15.32 -6.20
C ALA A 422 7.87 -15.32 -7.64
N ARG A 423 8.63 -15.88 -8.60
CA ARG A 423 8.19 -16.02 -9.99
C ARG A 423 6.97 -16.92 -10.14
N VAL A 424 6.95 -18.07 -9.47
CA VAL A 424 5.79 -18.97 -9.48
C VAL A 424 4.57 -18.27 -8.88
N PHE A 425 4.75 -17.63 -7.73
CA PHE A 425 3.68 -16.93 -7.03
C PHE A 425 3.13 -15.75 -7.86
N ARG A 426 4.00 -14.99 -8.51
CA ARG A 426 3.64 -13.92 -9.45
C ARG A 426 2.78 -14.45 -10.59
N ASP A 427 3.20 -15.57 -11.18
CA ASP A 427 2.52 -16.13 -12.33
C ASP A 427 1.13 -16.65 -11.94
N ILE A 428 0.98 -17.18 -10.72
CA ILE A 428 -0.30 -17.60 -10.15
C ILE A 428 -1.25 -16.44 -9.89
N LEU A 429 -0.76 -15.27 -9.43
CA LEU A 429 -1.59 -14.19 -8.87
C LEU A 429 -1.74 -12.95 -9.77
N MET A 430 -0.74 -12.67 -10.61
CA MET A 430 -0.61 -11.39 -11.32
C MET A 430 -0.57 -11.51 -12.85
N VAL A 431 -0.34 -12.71 -13.40
CA VAL A 431 -0.01 -12.87 -14.83
C VAL A 431 -0.98 -13.80 -15.55
N CYS A 432 -1.18 -15.01 -15.05
CA CYS A 432 -1.90 -16.03 -15.81
C CYS A 432 -3.41 -15.80 -15.83
N GLU A 433 -3.98 -15.18 -14.80
CA GLU A 433 -5.40 -14.87 -14.76
C GLU A 433 -5.78 -13.68 -15.65
N PRO A 434 -4.98 -12.59 -15.72
CA PRO A 434 -5.12 -11.61 -16.79
C PRO A 434 -5.02 -12.20 -18.19
N ILE A 435 -4.12 -13.17 -18.44
CA ILE A 435 -4.04 -13.89 -19.72
C ILE A 435 -5.35 -14.63 -20.02
N LEU A 436 -5.92 -15.34 -19.05
CA LEU A 436 -7.20 -16.05 -19.20
C LEU A 436 -8.32 -15.09 -19.62
N LEU A 437 -8.44 -13.96 -18.93
CA LEU A 437 -9.47 -12.97 -19.23
C LEU A 437 -9.22 -12.30 -20.59
N ALA A 438 -7.97 -11.97 -20.90
CA ALA A 438 -7.54 -11.40 -22.17
C ALA A 438 -7.94 -12.30 -23.36
N GLU A 439 -7.69 -13.61 -23.27
CA GLU A 439 -8.11 -14.56 -24.31
C GLU A 439 -9.63 -14.58 -24.49
N ALA A 440 -10.40 -14.58 -23.40
CA ALA A 440 -11.86 -14.60 -23.47
C ALA A 440 -12.44 -13.32 -24.08
N ILE A 441 -11.88 -12.15 -23.73
CA ILE A 441 -12.24 -10.86 -24.33
C ILE A 441 -11.94 -10.87 -25.83
N HIS A 442 -10.77 -11.40 -26.22
CA HIS A 442 -10.40 -11.55 -27.63
C HIS A 442 -11.36 -12.47 -28.40
N ARG A 443 -11.75 -13.62 -27.81
CA ARG A 443 -12.73 -14.55 -28.41
C ARG A 443 -14.11 -13.91 -28.66
N LYS A 444 -14.47 -12.88 -27.88
CA LYS A 444 -15.66 -12.03 -28.12
C LYS A 444 -15.46 -10.93 -29.16
N GLY A 445 -14.30 -10.88 -29.81
CA GLY A 445 -13.99 -9.93 -30.87
C GLY A 445 -13.59 -8.54 -30.40
N GLN A 446 -13.21 -8.38 -29.12
CA GLN A 446 -12.68 -7.13 -28.59
C GLN A 446 -11.14 -7.08 -28.72
N ARG A 447 -10.59 -5.86 -28.78
CA ARG A 447 -9.14 -5.65 -28.74
C ARG A 447 -8.63 -5.82 -27.32
N VAL A 448 -7.42 -6.39 -27.21
CA VAL A 448 -6.71 -6.52 -25.93
C VAL A 448 -5.26 -6.12 -26.13
N TYR A 449 -4.69 -5.41 -25.16
CA TYR A 449 -3.28 -5.06 -25.10
C TYR A 449 -2.66 -5.64 -23.84
N MET A 450 -1.38 -5.99 -23.92
CA MET A 450 -0.66 -6.56 -22.78
C MET A 450 0.69 -5.88 -22.61
N TYR A 451 1.13 -5.69 -21.37
CA TYR A 451 2.47 -5.20 -21.05
C TYR A 451 3.15 -5.91 -19.89
N ASN A 452 4.48 -5.82 -19.88
CA ASN A 452 5.38 -6.17 -18.79
C ASN A 452 6.25 -4.95 -18.47
N PHE A 453 6.07 -4.36 -17.30
CA PHE A 453 6.80 -3.18 -16.86
C PHE A 453 8.17 -3.59 -16.31
N ASN A 454 9.25 -3.03 -16.86
CA ASN A 454 10.62 -3.52 -16.63
C ASN A 454 11.61 -2.37 -16.30
N GLN A 455 11.14 -1.33 -15.61
CA GLN A 455 11.96 -0.26 -15.08
C GLN A 455 11.41 0.22 -13.74
N THR A 456 12.27 0.62 -12.81
CA THR A 456 11.84 1.05 -11.47
C THR A 456 12.78 2.11 -10.89
N LEU A 457 12.21 3.03 -10.13
CA LEU A 457 12.95 3.90 -9.22
C LEU A 457 12.88 3.42 -7.77
N LEU A 458 12.13 2.34 -7.50
CA LEU A 458 11.83 1.89 -6.14
C LEU A 458 12.95 1.03 -5.55
N ASP A 459 13.73 0.32 -6.36
CA ASP A 459 14.76 -0.62 -5.85
C ASP A 459 15.78 0.06 -4.89
N PRO A 460 16.35 1.25 -5.20
CA PRO A 460 17.21 1.96 -4.24
C PRO A 460 16.46 2.39 -2.97
N ILE A 461 15.17 2.74 -3.09
CA ILE A 461 14.36 3.16 -1.95
C ILE A 461 14.06 1.97 -1.05
N ILE A 462 13.73 0.82 -1.62
CA ILE A 462 13.49 -0.44 -0.91
C ILE A 462 14.76 -0.88 -0.18
N GLU A 463 15.93 -0.80 -0.84
CA GLU A 463 17.22 -1.07 -0.19
C GLU A 463 17.43 -0.14 1.02
N SER A 464 17.15 1.15 0.87
CA SER A 464 17.29 2.13 1.96
C SER A 464 16.29 1.93 3.11
N VAL A 465 15.05 1.54 2.83
CA VAL A 465 13.96 1.42 3.83
C VAL A 465 14.01 0.08 4.54
N TYR A 466 14.19 -1.01 3.79
CA TYR A 466 14.08 -2.38 4.30
C TYR A 466 15.43 -3.07 4.46
N GLY A 467 16.51 -2.52 3.92
CA GLY A 467 17.83 -3.15 3.94
C GLY A 467 17.91 -4.41 3.08
N ILE A 468 17.05 -4.51 2.06
CA ILE A 468 16.97 -5.66 1.16
C ILE A 468 17.31 -5.18 -0.25
N LYS A 469 18.33 -5.79 -0.85
CA LYS A 469 18.81 -5.48 -2.19
C LYS A 469 18.34 -6.52 -3.21
N GLY A 470 18.14 -6.10 -4.46
CA GLY A 470 17.84 -7.00 -5.57
C GLY A 470 16.38 -7.45 -5.58
N MET A 471 15.47 -6.58 -5.13
CA MET A 471 14.03 -6.83 -5.23
C MET A 471 13.55 -6.61 -6.67
N GLY A 472 14.23 -5.76 -7.44
CA GLY A 472 13.95 -5.56 -8.85
C GLY A 472 12.74 -4.67 -9.10
N VAL A 473 12.04 -4.91 -10.20
CA VAL A 473 10.87 -4.10 -10.60
C VAL A 473 9.63 -4.65 -9.92
N VAL A 474 9.48 -4.33 -8.63
CA VAL A 474 8.41 -4.82 -7.76
C VAL A 474 7.05 -4.19 -8.07
N HIS A 475 6.00 -4.71 -7.42
CA HIS A 475 4.66 -4.15 -7.39
C HIS A 475 4.64 -2.63 -7.26
N THR A 476 3.77 -1.96 -8.02
CA THR A 476 3.60 -0.50 -8.12
C THR A 476 4.77 0.30 -8.71
N SER A 477 5.84 -0.35 -9.17
CA SER A 477 6.98 0.33 -9.81
C SER A 477 6.55 1.23 -10.99
N GLU A 478 5.42 0.94 -11.64
CA GLU A 478 4.90 1.72 -12.77
C GLU A 478 4.31 3.09 -12.37
N PHE A 479 3.88 3.29 -11.12
CA PHE A 479 3.11 4.46 -10.68
C PHE A 479 3.77 5.79 -11.02
N ALA A 480 5.05 5.95 -10.66
CA ALA A 480 5.78 7.18 -10.94
C ALA A 480 5.75 7.54 -12.43
N TYR A 481 5.78 6.53 -13.30
CA TYR A 481 5.86 6.72 -14.75
C TYR A 481 4.48 6.97 -15.36
N ILE A 482 3.47 6.17 -15.00
CA ILE A 482 2.12 6.28 -15.60
C ILE A 482 1.39 7.55 -15.15
N PHE A 483 1.61 7.99 -13.92
CA PHE A 483 1.04 9.24 -13.39
C PHE A 483 1.93 10.46 -13.68
N GLY A 484 3.13 10.26 -14.22
CA GLY A 484 4.06 11.32 -14.59
C GLY A 484 4.63 12.09 -13.40
N ASN A 485 4.73 11.45 -12.23
CA ASN A 485 4.97 12.12 -10.95
C ASN A 485 6.15 11.54 -10.15
N LEU A 486 7.30 11.37 -10.79
CA LEU A 486 8.54 10.93 -10.12
C LEU A 486 8.82 11.75 -8.85
N SER A 487 8.54 13.05 -8.87
CA SER A 487 8.79 13.96 -7.75
C SER A 487 8.06 13.62 -6.45
N HIS A 488 6.98 12.83 -6.47
CA HIS A 488 6.33 12.40 -5.22
C HIS A 488 7.20 11.45 -4.40
N TYR A 489 8.16 10.77 -5.05
CA TYR A 489 9.13 9.91 -4.37
C TYR A 489 10.35 10.68 -3.84
N ASN A 490 10.43 11.99 -4.07
CA ASN A 490 11.42 12.87 -3.45
C ASN A 490 11.03 13.20 -2.01
N VAL A 491 10.96 12.17 -1.18
CA VAL A 491 10.61 12.24 0.23
C VAL A 491 11.89 12.21 1.07
N SER A 492 11.94 13.02 2.12
CA SER A 492 13.08 13.05 3.04
C SER A 492 13.35 11.64 3.60
N GLY A 493 14.58 11.16 3.40
CA GLY A 493 15.00 9.83 3.84
C GLY A 493 14.97 8.76 2.74
N TYR A 494 14.40 9.05 1.56
CA TYR A 494 14.49 8.16 0.41
C TYR A 494 15.61 8.60 -0.54
N PRO A 495 16.42 7.66 -1.06
CA PRO A 495 17.30 7.97 -2.16
C PRO A 495 16.47 8.34 -3.38
N PHE A 496 16.63 9.56 -3.88
CA PHE A 496 15.88 10.06 -5.02
C PHE A 496 16.83 10.60 -6.09
N ASN A 497 17.28 9.69 -6.97
CA ASN A 497 18.22 9.97 -8.05
C ASN A 497 17.69 9.45 -9.40
N PRO A 498 16.53 9.95 -9.89
CA PRO A 498 16.01 9.54 -11.18
C PRO A 498 16.97 9.89 -12.31
N THR A 499 17.07 9.00 -13.29
CA THR A 499 17.89 9.15 -14.49
C THR A 499 17.12 9.85 -15.61
N GLU A 500 17.81 10.26 -16.68
CA GLU A 500 17.17 10.79 -17.89
C GLU A 500 16.21 9.76 -18.53
N ALA A 501 16.56 8.48 -18.46
CA ALA A 501 15.70 7.39 -18.91
C ALA A 501 14.40 7.32 -18.08
N ASP A 502 14.45 7.62 -16.79
CA ASP A 502 13.25 7.64 -15.93
C ASP A 502 12.30 8.78 -16.30
N TYR A 503 12.84 9.98 -16.50
CA TYR A 503 12.03 11.14 -16.94
C TYR A 503 11.44 10.93 -18.33
N THR A 504 12.22 10.39 -19.26
CA THR A 504 11.77 10.08 -20.62
C THR A 504 10.65 9.03 -20.59
N LEU A 505 10.82 7.96 -19.82
CA LEU A 505 9.81 6.93 -19.69
C LEU A 505 8.52 7.46 -19.03
N ALA A 506 8.63 8.30 -18.00
CA ALA A 506 7.47 8.87 -17.33
C ALA A 506 6.61 9.72 -18.27
N GLN A 507 7.26 10.46 -19.17
CA GLN A 507 6.54 11.22 -20.18
C GLN A 507 5.83 10.30 -21.19
N ARG A 508 6.52 9.28 -21.70
CA ARG A 508 5.98 8.37 -22.71
C ARG A 508 4.89 7.42 -22.19
N ALA A 509 5.09 6.85 -21.00
CA ALA A 509 4.15 5.91 -20.39
C ALA A 509 2.81 6.60 -20.07
N SER A 510 2.84 7.77 -19.42
CA SER A 510 1.62 8.54 -19.15
C SER A 510 0.84 8.90 -20.43
N ARG A 511 1.54 9.30 -21.51
CA ARG A 511 0.92 9.55 -22.82
C ARG A 511 0.23 8.31 -23.40
N SER A 512 0.80 7.12 -23.25
CA SER A 512 0.18 5.88 -23.72
C SER A 512 -1.09 5.51 -22.94
N TRP A 513 -1.14 5.77 -21.64
CA TRP A 513 -2.36 5.59 -20.85
C TRP A 513 -3.46 6.56 -21.30
N ALA A 514 -3.12 7.84 -21.50
CA ALA A 514 -4.05 8.82 -22.05
C ALA A 514 -4.51 8.46 -23.48
N SER A 515 -3.60 7.97 -24.32
CA SER A 515 -3.89 7.54 -25.69
C SER A 515 -4.85 6.35 -25.73
N PHE A 516 -4.67 5.39 -24.82
CA PHE A 516 -5.60 4.28 -24.66
C PHE A 516 -6.98 4.77 -24.25
N ALA A 517 -7.08 5.65 -23.24
CA ALA A 517 -8.36 6.24 -22.85
C ALA A 517 -9.01 7.06 -23.97
N HIS A 518 -8.20 7.67 -24.84
CA HIS A 518 -8.69 8.41 -25.98
C HIS A 518 -9.20 7.47 -27.10
N SER A 519 -8.44 6.47 -27.51
CA SER A 519 -8.66 5.76 -28.79
C SER A 519 -8.81 4.23 -28.68
N GLY A 520 -8.60 3.68 -27.49
CA GLY A 520 -8.46 2.23 -27.29
C GLY A 520 -7.21 1.65 -27.92
N ASP A 521 -6.22 2.50 -28.14
CA ASP A 521 -4.90 2.17 -28.66
C ASP A 521 -3.84 2.95 -27.86
N PRO A 522 -2.92 2.26 -27.16
CA PRO A 522 -1.89 2.90 -26.36
C PRO A 522 -0.82 3.63 -27.18
N SER A 523 -0.81 3.49 -28.52
CA SER A 523 0.12 4.18 -29.43
C SER A 523 -0.51 5.34 -30.22
N HIS A 524 -1.76 5.73 -29.93
CA HIS A 524 -2.50 6.79 -30.64
C HIS A 524 -2.57 6.66 -32.18
N GLY A 525 -2.49 5.43 -32.72
CA GLY A 525 -2.29 5.20 -34.15
C GLY A 525 -0.90 5.66 -34.61
N ASN A 526 -0.19 4.84 -35.41
CA ASN A 526 1.21 5.06 -35.80
C ASN A 526 1.51 6.37 -36.61
N SER A 527 0.60 7.32 -36.62
CA SER A 527 0.66 8.59 -37.33
C SER A 527 1.00 9.71 -36.35
N VAL A 528 2.28 9.84 -36.07
CA VAL A 528 3.16 11.02 -36.18
C VAL A 528 4.33 10.69 -35.26
N VAL A 529 5.52 10.49 -35.84
CA VAL A 529 6.77 10.50 -35.09
C VAL A 529 6.97 11.94 -34.60
N THR A 530 6.29 12.33 -33.53
CA THR A 530 6.71 13.51 -32.79
C THR A 530 7.86 13.07 -31.91
N GLU A 531 8.85 13.94 -31.74
CA GLU A 531 9.93 13.83 -30.74
C GLU A 531 9.37 13.77 -29.28
N HIS A 532 8.03 13.79 -29.15
CA HIS A 532 7.24 13.87 -27.95
C HIS A 532 6.11 12.81 -27.90
N GLY A 533 6.12 11.75 -28.70
CA GLY A 533 5.04 10.75 -28.70
C GLY A 533 4.99 9.83 -27.46
N GLY A 534 3.89 9.10 -27.27
CA GLY A 534 3.78 7.98 -26.32
C GLY A 534 4.69 6.77 -26.63
N LEU A 535 4.47 5.62 -25.98
CA LEU A 535 5.12 4.34 -26.34
C LEU A 535 4.66 3.91 -27.75
N GLN A 536 5.63 3.61 -28.62
CA GLN A 536 5.40 3.42 -30.04
C GLN A 536 5.28 1.94 -30.41
N TYR A 537 4.54 1.65 -31.49
CA TYR A 537 4.38 0.29 -32.01
C TYR A 537 3.82 -0.70 -30.97
N TRP A 538 2.97 -0.23 -30.06
CA TRP A 538 2.27 -1.06 -29.11
C TRP A 538 0.95 -1.55 -29.71
N TRP A 539 1.04 -2.68 -30.40
CA TRP A 539 -0.09 -3.30 -31.07
C TRP A 539 -0.89 -4.23 -30.14
N PRO A 540 -2.11 -4.64 -30.53
CA PRO A 540 -2.88 -5.62 -29.78
C PRO A 540 -2.12 -6.92 -29.52
N ALA A 541 -2.40 -7.55 -28.38
CA ALA A 541 -1.78 -8.79 -27.93
C ALA A 541 -2.16 -9.98 -28.83
N PHE A 542 -3.36 -9.95 -29.42
CA PHE A 542 -3.85 -10.99 -30.32
C PHE A 542 -4.15 -10.42 -31.70
N TRP A 543 -3.79 -11.19 -32.74
CA TRP A 543 -3.87 -10.76 -34.14
C TRP A 543 -4.80 -11.67 -34.93
N ARG A 544 -5.73 -11.08 -35.69
CA ARG A 544 -6.50 -11.84 -36.67
C ARG A 544 -5.65 -12.08 -37.93
N LEU A 545 -5.83 -13.23 -38.56
CA LEU A 545 -5.15 -13.58 -39.83
C LEU A 545 -5.33 -12.50 -40.91
N GLU A 546 -6.50 -11.87 -40.96
CA GLU A 546 -6.84 -10.80 -41.91
C GLU A 546 -6.02 -9.52 -41.65
N GLU A 547 -5.86 -9.13 -40.38
CA GLU A 547 -5.05 -7.97 -39.97
C GLU A 547 -3.57 -8.23 -40.25
N PHE A 548 -3.09 -9.44 -39.99
CA PHE A 548 -1.71 -9.83 -40.30
C PHE A 548 -1.37 -9.68 -41.80
N ASN A 549 -2.28 -10.14 -42.67
CA ASN A 549 -2.08 -10.08 -44.12
C ASN A 549 -2.13 -8.65 -44.67
N GLN A 550 -2.90 -7.75 -44.04
CA GLN A 550 -3.03 -6.36 -44.45
C GLN A 550 -1.75 -5.55 -44.21
N TYR A 551 -1.06 -5.78 -43.08
CA TYR A 551 0.07 -4.94 -42.68
C TYR A 551 1.45 -5.45 -43.14
N LYS A 552 1.55 -6.62 -43.80
CA LYS A 552 2.83 -7.24 -44.26
C LYS A 552 3.96 -7.21 -43.20
N MET A 553 3.60 -7.31 -41.92
CA MET A 553 4.53 -7.14 -40.80
C MET A 553 5.39 -8.39 -40.64
N LYS A 554 6.68 -8.33 -40.98
CA LYS A 554 7.67 -9.34 -40.60
C LYS A 554 8.37 -8.90 -39.30
N PRO A 555 8.51 -9.75 -38.27
CA PRO A 555 8.06 -11.14 -38.15
C PRO A 555 6.96 -11.22 -37.09
N ARG A 556 5.69 -11.16 -37.50
CA ARG A 556 4.59 -11.45 -36.57
C ARG A 556 3.95 -12.76 -36.98
N ARG A 557 3.49 -13.57 -36.04
CA ARG A 557 2.91 -14.89 -36.33
C ARG A 557 1.46 -14.89 -35.90
N PRO A 558 0.51 -15.13 -36.82
CA PRO A 558 -0.87 -15.38 -36.44
C PRO A 558 -0.95 -16.51 -35.40
N GLY A 559 -1.74 -16.32 -34.35
CA GLY A 559 -1.95 -17.31 -33.29
C GLY A 559 -0.98 -17.24 -32.09
N HIS A 560 -0.03 -16.30 -32.07
CA HIS A 560 0.80 -16.01 -30.90
C HIS A 560 0.28 -14.80 -30.13
N MET A 561 0.45 -14.82 -28.81
CA MET A 561 0.17 -13.68 -27.95
C MET A 561 1.40 -12.77 -27.85
N TYR A 562 1.18 -11.46 -27.88
CA TYR A 562 2.24 -10.45 -27.79
C TYR A 562 2.11 -9.62 -26.51
N VAL A 563 3.26 -9.30 -25.90
CA VAL A 563 3.37 -8.47 -24.70
C VAL A 563 4.35 -7.34 -24.98
N TYR A 564 3.97 -6.12 -24.61
CA TYR A 564 4.83 -4.96 -24.73
C TYR A 564 5.70 -4.81 -23.47
N THR A 565 7.02 -4.93 -23.61
CA THR A 565 7.94 -4.60 -22.52
C THR A 565 8.10 -3.09 -22.45
N ILE A 566 7.84 -2.51 -21.27
CA ILE A 566 7.94 -1.07 -21.02
C ILE A 566 9.21 -0.78 -20.21
N GLY A 567 10.05 0.12 -20.69
CA GLY A 567 11.32 0.47 -20.04
C GLY A 567 12.41 -0.60 -20.15
N GLY A 568 13.59 -0.25 -19.65
CA GLY A 568 14.80 -1.07 -19.76
C GLY A 568 15.34 -1.22 -21.20
N PRO A 569 16.41 -2.01 -21.40
CA PRO A 569 17.10 -2.11 -22.70
C PRO A 569 16.31 -2.86 -23.78
N SER A 570 15.27 -3.60 -23.40
CA SER A 570 14.47 -4.49 -24.25
C SER A 570 13.06 -3.95 -24.51
N GLU A 571 12.86 -2.63 -24.40
CA GLU A 571 11.56 -2.01 -24.63
C GLU A 571 11.02 -2.33 -26.04
N GLY A 572 9.75 -2.71 -26.14
CA GLY A 572 9.11 -3.03 -27.40
C GLY A 572 8.09 -4.15 -27.31
N LEU A 573 7.47 -4.49 -28.44
CA LEU A 573 6.45 -5.54 -28.55
C LEU A 573 7.09 -6.89 -28.91
N TRP A 574 6.90 -7.90 -28.06
CA TRP A 574 7.53 -9.21 -28.22
C TRP A 574 6.49 -10.34 -28.17
N PRO A 575 6.67 -11.42 -28.94
CA PRO A 575 5.84 -12.61 -28.76
C PRO A 575 6.15 -13.24 -27.40
N LEU A 576 5.13 -13.82 -26.78
CA LEU A 576 5.25 -14.50 -25.48
C LEU A 576 6.19 -15.73 -25.55
N ASP A 577 6.36 -16.29 -26.75
CA ASP A 577 7.13 -17.50 -27.02
C ASP A 577 7.80 -17.50 -28.40
N GLY A 578 8.58 -18.56 -28.64
CA GLY A 578 9.29 -18.77 -29.90
C GLY A 578 10.62 -18.01 -29.99
N PRO A 579 11.36 -18.21 -31.10
CA PRO A 579 12.73 -17.72 -31.26
C PRO A 579 12.85 -16.20 -31.41
N GLU A 580 11.72 -15.51 -31.58
CA GLU A 580 11.64 -14.05 -31.71
C GLU A 580 11.30 -13.37 -30.38
N SER A 581 10.99 -14.16 -29.33
CA SER A 581 10.83 -13.67 -27.97
C SER A 581 12.19 -13.35 -27.37
N ILE A 582 12.30 -12.22 -26.68
CA ILE A 582 13.57 -11.77 -26.07
C ILE A 582 13.45 -11.69 -24.56
N GLU A 583 14.58 -11.70 -23.86
CA GLU A 583 14.61 -11.32 -22.44
C GLU A 583 14.20 -9.83 -22.34
N PRO A 584 13.21 -9.45 -21.50
CA PRO A 584 12.70 -10.14 -20.31
C PRO A 584 11.41 -10.97 -20.48
N VAL A 585 10.89 -11.14 -21.70
CA VAL A 585 9.64 -11.89 -21.98
C VAL A 585 9.91 -13.39 -22.08
N SER A 586 10.93 -13.80 -22.83
CA SER A 586 11.24 -15.22 -23.05
C SER A 586 11.63 -15.95 -21.77
N SER A 587 12.32 -15.28 -20.86
CA SER A 587 12.72 -15.83 -19.55
C SER A 587 11.53 -16.15 -18.63
N GLN A 588 10.35 -15.60 -18.92
CA GLN A 588 9.15 -15.88 -18.14
C GLN A 588 8.55 -17.25 -18.49
N GLY A 589 8.71 -17.73 -19.73
CA GLY A 589 8.19 -19.04 -20.17
C GLY A 589 6.66 -19.16 -20.16
N LEU A 590 5.95 -18.03 -20.23
CA LEU A 590 4.51 -17.95 -19.95
C LEU A 590 3.64 -18.74 -20.93
N ALA A 591 4.04 -18.93 -22.18
CA ALA A 591 3.23 -19.69 -23.15
C ALA A 591 3.12 -21.18 -22.80
N GLU A 592 4.10 -21.74 -22.09
CA GLU A 592 4.04 -23.11 -21.58
C GLU A 592 3.34 -23.15 -20.22
N LYS A 593 3.66 -22.19 -19.35
CA LYS A 593 3.21 -22.16 -17.95
C LYS A 593 1.75 -21.76 -17.77
N ALA A 594 1.29 -20.72 -18.48
CA ALA A 594 -0.05 -20.18 -18.30
C ALA A 594 -1.13 -21.19 -18.73
N PRO A 595 -1.06 -21.86 -19.90
CA PRO A 595 -2.03 -22.88 -20.25
C PRO A 595 -2.03 -24.08 -19.29
N HIS A 596 -0.87 -24.47 -18.73
CA HIS A 596 -0.80 -25.57 -17.76
C HIS A 596 -1.51 -25.19 -16.43
N GLN A 597 -1.34 -23.96 -15.96
CA GLN A 597 -2.09 -23.43 -14.81
C GLN A 597 -3.60 -23.31 -15.08
N LEU A 598 -3.97 -22.89 -16.29
CA LEU A 598 -5.37 -22.59 -16.63
C LEU A 598 -6.16 -23.84 -17.01
N ARG A 599 -5.52 -24.89 -17.55
CA ARG A 599 -6.16 -26.17 -17.93
C ARG A 599 -6.70 -26.94 -16.74
N THR A 600 -6.17 -26.74 -15.54
CA THR A 600 -6.65 -27.35 -14.29
C THR A 600 -7.77 -26.55 -13.62
N ALA A 601 -8.01 -25.30 -14.05
CA ALA A 601 -9.05 -24.43 -13.52
C ALA A 601 -10.38 -24.47 -14.32
N ILE A 602 -10.40 -25.13 -15.48
CA ILE A 602 -11.57 -25.23 -16.37
C ILE A 602 -11.98 -26.71 -16.46
N PRO A 603 -13.23 -27.09 -16.11
CA PRO A 603 -13.65 -28.49 -16.18
C PRO A 603 -13.57 -29.02 -17.64
N PRO A 604 -13.14 -30.28 -17.86
CA PRO A 604 -12.99 -30.86 -19.19
C PRO A 604 -14.26 -30.79 -20.06
N SER A 605 -15.44 -30.77 -19.44
CA SER A 605 -16.73 -30.63 -20.11
C SER A 605 -16.89 -29.31 -20.88
N ALA A 606 -16.20 -28.25 -20.46
CA ALA A 606 -16.20 -26.96 -21.15
C ALA A 606 -15.23 -26.90 -22.35
N MET A 607 -14.20 -27.76 -22.38
CA MET A 607 -13.26 -27.85 -23.52
C MET A 607 -13.77 -28.71 -24.68
N ALA A 608 -14.73 -29.59 -24.45
CA ALA A 608 -15.24 -30.53 -25.46
C ALA A 608 -16.05 -29.87 -26.60
N GLY A 609 -16.40 -28.58 -26.48
CA GLY A 609 -17.32 -27.89 -27.40
C GLY A 609 -16.75 -27.42 -28.74
N THR A 610 -15.43 -27.49 -29.01
CA THR A 610 -14.84 -26.76 -30.17
C THR A 610 -13.95 -27.58 -31.11
N ARG A 611 -14.08 -28.91 -31.15
CA ARG A 611 -13.52 -29.71 -32.26
C ARG A 611 -14.60 -30.42 -33.07
N ARG A 612 -15.19 -29.72 -34.04
CA ARG A 612 -15.66 -30.36 -35.27
C ARG A 612 -15.57 -29.42 -36.47
N SER A 613 -14.65 -29.77 -37.36
CA SER A 613 -14.50 -29.26 -38.72
C SER A 613 -15.79 -29.44 -39.52
N THR A 614 -16.17 -28.40 -40.25
CA THR A 614 -17.26 -28.33 -41.21
C THR A 614 -17.05 -29.28 -42.39
N ARG A 615 -18.05 -30.11 -42.70
CA ARG A 615 -18.32 -30.60 -44.06
C ARG A 615 -19.81 -30.96 -44.25
N GLN A 616 -20.39 -30.23 -45.20
CA GLN A 616 -21.49 -30.61 -46.11
C GLN A 616 -22.96 -30.58 -45.68
N SER A 617 -23.65 -29.62 -46.31
CA SER A 617 -24.96 -29.63 -46.98
C SER A 617 -26.20 -30.24 -46.30
N ALA A 618 -27.06 -29.31 -45.89
CA ALA A 618 -28.53 -29.28 -46.02
C ALA A 618 -29.29 -30.59 -46.31
N THR A 619 -30.16 -30.96 -45.37
CA THR A 619 -31.49 -31.52 -45.67
C THR A 619 -32.44 -31.31 -44.49
N THR A 620 -33.58 -30.66 -44.78
CA THR A 620 -34.92 -30.80 -44.17
C THR A 620 -35.08 -30.72 -42.65
N ALA A 621 -35.70 -29.62 -42.20
CA ALA A 621 -36.43 -29.55 -40.94
C ALA A 621 -37.74 -30.37 -40.99
N PRO A 622 -38.14 -30.98 -39.86
CA PRO A 622 -39.54 -30.98 -39.45
C PRO A 622 -39.67 -30.45 -38.01
N LYS A 623 -40.37 -29.31 -37.85
CA LYS A 623 -41.72 -29.19 -37.25
C LYS A 623 -41.78 -29.51 -35.76
N TYR A 624 -41.66 -28.45 -34.96
CA TYR A 624 -42.33 -28.33 -33.67
C TYR A 624 -43.85 -28.38 -33.88
N ALA A 625 -44.52 -29.16 -33.03
CA ALA A 625 -45.95 -29.09 -32.82
C ALA A 625 -46.21 -28.24 -31.56
N GLU A 626 -46.76 -27.06 -31.75
CA GLU A 626 -47.82 -26.50 -30.91
C GLU A 626 -49.13 -26.65 -31.72
N PRO A 627 -50.38 -26.41 -31.22
CA PRO A 627 -50.78 -25.64 -30.01
C PRO A 627 -52.11 -26.14 -29.36
N ASP A 628 -52.66 -25.34 -28.44
CA ASP A 628 -54.07 -24.89 -28.48
C ASP A 628 -54.18 -23.68 -27.54
N SER A 629 -54.87 -22.56 -27.79
CA SER A 629 -55.63 -21.92 -28.87
C SER A 629 -55.91 -20.50 -28.31
N SER A 630 -56.30 -19.41 -28.98
CA SER A 630 -56.86 -19.14 -30.30
C SER A 630 -56.88 -17.59 -30.48
N VAL A 631 -56.55 -17.13 -31.70
CA VAL A 631 -57.27 -16.13 -32.55
C VAL A 631 -57.51 -14.71 -31.96
N SER A 632 -57.22 -13.56 -32.58
CA SER A 632 -56.77 -13.13 -33.92
C SER A 632 -56.43 -11.63 -33.91
N GLU A 633 -55.52 -11.23 -34.82
CA GLU A 633 -55.46 -9.99 -35.64
C GLU A 633 -55.49 -8.60 -34.93
N GLY A 634 -54.64 -7.62 -35.26
CA GLY A 634 -53.68 -7.47 -36.34
C GLY A 634 -52.91 -6.13 -36.25
N GLU A 635 -51.89 -6.04 -37.11
CA GLU A 635 -51.18 -4.86 -37.65
C GLU A 635 -50.60 -3.74 -36.73
N ALA A 636 -49.28 -3.56 -36.87
CA ALA A 636 -48.47 -2.37 -36.59
C ALA A 636 -49.00 -1.12 -37.36
N PRO A 637 -48.61 0.17 -37.09
CA PRO A 637 -47.23 0.56 -36.73
C PRO A 637 -47.01 1.94 -36.01
N LYS A 638 -45.72 2.25 -35.80
CA LYS A 638 -45.07 3.58 -35.86
C LYS A 638 -45.32 4.63 -34.74
N ARG A 639 -44.14 5.06 -34.24
CA ARG A 639 -43.67 6.45 -34.04
C ARG A 639 -44.01 7.22 -32.76
N THR A 640 -42.95 7.90 -32.33
CA THR A 640 -42.84 9.27 -31.79
C THR A 640 -42.84 9.50 -30.28
N ALA A 641 -41.77 10.21 -29.91
CA ALA A 641 -41.48 10.87 -28.65
C ALA A 641 -42.59 11.83 -28.17
N LYS A 642 -42.70 12.00 -26.84
CA LYS A 642 -42.53 13.31 -26.16
C LYS A 642 -42.63 13.24 -24.63
N LYS A 643 -41.75 14.05 -24.03
CA LYS A 643 -41.67 14.71 -22.72
C LYS A 643 -42.93 14.86 -21.84
N ALA A 644 -42.60 15.13 -20.56
CA ALA A 644 -43.31 15.92 -19.52
C ALA A 644 -44.13 15.05 -18.53
N THR A 645 -44.22 15.29 -17.21
CA THR A 645 -43.84 16.42 -16.34
C THR A 645 -44.01 16.04 -14.86
N ARG A 646 -43.32 16.80 -14.01
CA ARG A 646 -43.29 16.90 -12.54
C ARG A 646 -44.63 17.23 -11.85
N ARG A 647 -44.87 16.66 -10.65
CA ARG A 647 -45.65 17.19 -9.48
C ARG A 647 -45.48 16.18 -8.32
N LYS A 648 -44.85 16.45 -7.15
CA LYS A 648 -45.01 17.44 -6.05
C LYS A 648 -46.22 17.19 -5.12
N ARG A 649 -45.96 16.76 -3.88
CA ARG A 649 -46.69 16.96 -2.58
C ARG A 649 -45.69 16.55 -1.46
N ALA A 650 -45.20 17.44 -0.60
CA ALA A 650 -45.77 18.06 0.62
C ALA A 650 -45.94 17.01 1.75
N ARG A 651 -45.04 16.94 2.74
CA ARG A 651 -44.88 17.72 4.01
C ARG A 651 -45.96 17.39 5.06
N ASP A 652 -45.51 16.94 6.23
CA ASP A 652 -46.08 17.22 7.56
C ASP A 652 -44.93 17.36 8.56
N ASP A 653 -45.18 18.22 9.55
CA ASP A 653 -44.28 18.88 10.49
C ASP A 653 -44.00 18.05 11.77
N ASP A 654 -42.91 18.36 12.49
CA ASP A 654 -43.03 18.78 13.90
C ASP A 654 -41.72 19.39 14.44
N GLU A 655 -41.91 20.41 15.28
CA GLU A 655 -40.94 21.37 15.83
C GLU A 655 -40.26 20.88 17.12
N ASN A 656 -39.02 21.32 17.38
CA ASN A 656 -38.68 22.05 18.61
C ASN A 656 -37.29 22.71 18.55
N GLU A 657 -37.24 24.02 18.76
CA GLU A 657 -36.04 24.86 18.97
C GLU A 657 -35.96 25.35 20.43
N ASN A 658 -34.73 25.58 20.91
CA ASN A 658 -34.29 26.65 21.84
C ASN A 658 -32.75 26.46 22.04
N VAL A 659 -31.83 27.11 21.30
CA VAL A 659 -31.25 28.49 21.41
C VAL A 659 -30.61 28.73 22.81
N VAL A 660 -29.31 29.05 23.00
CA VAL A 660 -28.66 30.39 22.86
C VAL A 660 -27.14 30.32 23.25
N LYS A 661 -26.25 30.75 22.31
CA LYS A 661 -25.08 31.72 22.38
C LYS A 661 -23.96 31.56 23.44
N ASP A 662 -22.70 32.02 23.27
CA ASP A 662 -21.94 32.73 22.22
C ASP A 662 -20.48 32.92 22.74
N SER A 663 -19.59 33.29 21.81
CA SER A 663 -18.36 34.08 21.94
C SER A 663 -16.99 33.39 21.79
N SER A 664 -16.25 33.96 20.84
CA SER A 664 -14.81 33.89 20.52
C SER A 664 -14.35 35.37 20.36
N PRO A 665 -13.09 35.75 20.00
CA PRO A 665 -11.74 35.16 20.11
C PRO A 665 -10.68 36.24 20.58
N PRO A 666 -9.48 36.42 19.98
CA PRO A 666 -8.13 35.91 20.34
C PRO A 666 -7.13 37.08 20.64
N PRO A 667 -5.77 36.94 20.68
CA PRO A 667 -4.95 36.83 19.43
C PRO A 667 -3.47 36.29 19.50
N LYS A 668 -2.98 35.78 18.33
CA LYS A 668 -1.67 36.05 17.62
C LYS A 668 -0.31 35.69 18.29
N LYS A 669 0.81 35.36 17.63
CA LYS A 669 1.26 35.14 16.22
C LYS A 669 2.74 34.70 16.24
N ALA A 670 3.13 33.81 15.30
CA ALA A 670 4.33 33.85 14.40
C ALA A 670 5.77 33.84 15.02
N ALA A 671 6.88 33.42 14.38
CA ALA A 671 7.18 32.97 13.01
C ALA A 671 8.59 32.31 12.91
N ARG A 672 8.73 31.32 12.01
CA ARG A 672 9.69 31.18 10.87
C ARG A 672 11.22 31.37 11.06
N SER A 673 12.05 30.35 10.70
CA SER A 673 12.77 30.16 9.39
C SER A 673 14.29 30.40 9.52
N LYS A 674 15.25 29.94 8.69
CA LYS A 674 15.44 28.98 7.57
C LYS A 674 16.94 29.06 7.16
N SER A 675 17.56 27.94 6.74
CA SER A 675 18.52 27.80 5.60
C SER A 675 19.90 28.53 5.66
N LYS A 676 20.99 28.21 4.93
CA LYS A 676 21.27 27.33 3.77
C LYS A 676 22.80 27.29 3.48
N SER A 677 23.30 26.14 2.97
CA SER A 677 24.29 25.92 1.87
C SER A 677 25.75 26.46 1.97
N THR A 678 26.81 25.99 1.26
CA THR A 678 27.00 25.15 0.05
C THR A 678 28.51 24.83 -0.13
N LYS A 679 28.87 23.58 -0.53
CA LYS A 679 29.84 23.10 -1.60
C LYS A 679 31.26 23.74 -1.82
N PRO A 680 32.18 23.15 -2.63
CA PRO A 680 32.70 21.75 -2.76
C PRO A 680 34.23 21.62 -3.09
N ALA A 681 34.78 20.37 -3.04
CA ALA A 681 35.82 19.68 -3.87
C ALA A 681 37.22 20.33 -4.17
N PRO A 682 38.32 19.60 -4.54
CA PRO A 682 38.41 18.34 -5.30
C PRO A 682 39.59 17.35 -4.95
N GLU A 683 39.75 16.32 -5.80
CA GLU A 683 40.77 15.22 -5.91
C GLU A 683 41.82 15.54 -7.02
N PRO A 684 42.78 14.67 -7.50
CA PRO A 684 43.35 13.38 -7.03
C PRO A 684 44.89 13.15 -7.31
N THR A 685 45.36 11.89 -7.15
CA THR A 685 46.41 11.10 -7.90
C THR A 685 47.82 10.74 -7.33
N THR A 686 47.96 9.45 -6.93
CA THR A 686 48.87 8.32 -7.34
C THR A 686 50.43 8.29 -7.22
N GLN A 687 50.90 7.12 -6.69
CA GLN A 687 52.08 6.26 -7.00
C GLN A 687 53.37 6.21 -6.11
N THR A 688 53.60 4.97 -5.60
CA THR A 688 54.71 4.10 -5.06
C THR A 688 56.24 4.42 -5.19
N PRO A 689 57.18 3.67 -4.50
CA PRO A 689 58.25 4.24 -3.65
C PRO A 689 59.72 3.79 -3.95
N SER A 690 60.69 4.37 -3.22
CA SER A 690 62.04 3.86 -2.79
C SER A 690 62.88 5.08 -2.38
N ASP A 691 63.86 5.12 -1.47
CA ASP A 691 64.50 4.28 -0.46
C ASP A 691 65.53 5.25 0.20
N THR A 692 65.64 5.30 1.53
CA THR A 692 66.89 5.44 2.33
C THR A 692 66.63 5.82 3.79
N ASP A 693 66.88 4.83 4.65
CA ASP A 693 67.75 4.84 5.83
C ASP A 693 67.59 5.78 7.05
N ILE A 694 67.71 5.11 8.21
CA ILE A 694 68.05 5.55 9.57
C ILE A 694 66.89 6.02 10.47
N ALA A 695 66.43 5.04 11.24
CA ALA A 695 65.96 5.07 12.62
C ALA A 695 65.92 6.45 13.33
N ALA A 696 64.71 6.96 13.48
CA ALA A 696 64.26 7.65 14.69
C ALA A 696 62.84 7.14 15.00
N ALA A 697 62.64 6.66 16.23
CA ALA A 697 61.36 6.17 16.72
C ALA A 697 60.24 7.22 16.54
N PRO A 698 59.04 6.85 16.04
CA PRO A 698 57.93 7.77 16.02
C PRO A 698 57.30 7.87 17.41
N ARG A 699 57.48 9.04 18.02
CA ARG A 699 56.61 9.56 19.07
C ARG A 699 55.16 9.52 18.58
N ALA A 700 54.32 8.88 19.39
CA ALA A 700 52.88 8.77 19.26
C ALA A 700 52.19 10.13 19.07
N LEU A 701 51.19 10.17 18.18
CA LEU A 701 50.03 11.04 18.35
C LEU A 701 48.85 10.16 18.73
N SER A 702 48.28 10.50 19.89
CA SER A 702 47.44 9.67 20.74
C SER A 702 46.12 9.29 20.10
N SER A 703 45.93 7.98 19.96
CA SER A 703 44.69 7.33 20.36
C SER A 703 44.35 7.75 21.79
N LEU A 704 43.29 8.53 22.00
CA LEU A 704 42.63 8.56 23.30
C LEU A 704 41.69 7.36 23.35
N GLU A 705 42.28 6.18 23.55
CA GLU A 705 41.56 5.13 24.27
C GLU A 705 41.40 5.60 25.72
N PRO A 706 40.23 5.44 26.35
CA PRO A 706 40.08 5.69 27.78
C PRO A 706 41.06 4.80 28.54
N SER A 707 41.80 5.40 29.46
CA SER A 707 42.98 4.84 30.11
C SER A 707 42.66 3.81 31.21
N SER A 708 41.47 3.21 31.22
CA SER A 708 41.13 2.22 32.25
C SER A 708 40.21 1.09 31.76
N PRO A 709 40.45 -0.17 32.17
CA PRO A 709 39.47 -1.26 32.04
C PRO A 709 38.24 -1.11 32.96
N SER A 710 38.22 -0.09 33.83
CA SER A 710 37.05 0.30 34.62
C SER A 710 36.18 1.30 33.85
N ASN A 711 34.85 1.23 33.95
CA ASN A 711 33.92 2.30 33.50
C ASN A 711 34.04 3.58 34.34
N ARG A 712 35.18 3.78 35.02
CA ARG A 712 35.44 4.76 36.07
C ARG A 712 36.72 5.50 35.75
N ASP A 713 36.72 6.82 35.97
CA ASP A 713 37.90 7.66 35.86
C ASP A 713 38.82 7.53 37.10
N ALA A 714 39.94 8.26 37.10
CA ALA A 714 40.94 8.22 38.17
C ALA A 714 40.41 8.66 39.56
N SER A 715 39.26 9.34 39.62
CA SER A 715 38.59 9.74 40.87
C SER A 715 37.55 8.72 41.34
N GLY A 716 37.31 7.66 40.56
CA GLY A 716 36.27 6.66 40.84
C GLY A 716 34.88 7.05 40.33
N ALA A 717 34.74 8.20 39.66
CA ALA A 717 33.48 8.64 39.07
C ALA A 717 33.21 7.92 37.74
N GLN A 718 31.94 7.73 37.38
CA GLN A 718 31.56 7.00 36.17
C GLN A 718 31.94 7.77 34.91
N GLU A 719 32.77 7.17 34.06
CA GLU A 719 33.24 7.75 32.80
C GLU A 719 32.45 7.20 31.60
N ILE A 720 31.98 5.94 31.71
CA ILE A 720 31.15 5.28 30.69
C ILE A 720 29.79 4.92 31.30
N TYR A 721 28.75 5.48 30.70
CA TYR A 721 27.35 5.20 30.98
C TYR A 721 26.79 4.19 29.98
N TRP A 722 25.56 3.75 30.23
CA TRP A 722 24.91 2.72 29.43
C TRP A 722 23.61 3.22 28.83
N LEU A 723 23.14 2.58 27.76
CA LEU A 723 21.79 2.74 27.23
C LEU A 723 21.23 1.37 26.89
N LEU A 724 20.07 1.06 27.48
CA LEU A 724 19.38 -0.22 27.34
C LEU A 724 18.00 0.04 26.72
N LYS A 725 17.69 -0.68 25.64
CA LYS A 725 16.44 -0.53 24.88
C LYS A 725 15.40 -1.55 25.30
N ALA A 726 14.18 -1.09 25.52
CA ALA A 726 12.99 -1.91 25.73
C ALA A 726 11.82 -1.35 24.91
N GLU A 727 10.89 -2.22 24.52
CA GLU A 727 9.69 -1.82 23.79
C GLU A 727 8.52 -1.68 24.75
N PRO A 728 7.94 -0.48 24.94
CA PRO A 728 6.84 -0.27 25.89
C PRO A 728 5.48 -0.74 25.34
N LEU A 729 5.40 -1.10 24.06
CA LEU A 729 4.16 -1.53 23.39
C LEU A 729 4.12 -3.06 23.25
N PRO A 730 2.92 -3.68 23.25
CA PRO A 730 2.74 -5.12 23.09
C PRO A 730 3.48 -5.69 21.88
N ARG A 731 4.34 -6.68 22.13
CA ARG A 731 5.08 -7.43 21.11
C ARG A 731 5.16 -8.87 21.56
N TYR A 732 4.83 -9.82 20.69
CA TYR A 732 4.81 -11.24 21.05
C TYR A 732 6.04 -11.95 20.49
N GLU A 733 6.75 -12.67 21.34
CA GLU A 733 7.88 -13.55 20.99
C GLU A 733 7.58 -14.94 21.52
N ASN A 734 7.56 -15.95 20.63
CA ASN A 734 7.10 -17.31 20.96
C ASN A 734 5.77 -17.36 21.74
N GLY A 735 4.83 -16.45 21.43
CA GLY A 735 3.52 -16.37 22.09
C GLY A 735 3.50 -15.66 23.45
N VAL A 736 4.63 -15.11 23.90
CA VAL A 736 4.73 -14.34 25.15
C VAL A 736 4.81 -12.85 24.83
N ASN A 737 3.97 -12.02 25.47
CA ASN A 737 4.09 -10.57 25.36
C ASN A 737 5.36 -10.10 26.11
N VAL A 738 6.27 -9.45 25.40
CA VAL A 738 7.56 -8.96 25.91
C VAL A 738 7.61 -7.44 26.06
N ALA A 739 6.45 -6.76 26.08
CA ALA A 739 6.38 -5.33 26.35
C ALA A 739 6.93 -4.99 27.73
N PHE A 740 7.78 -3.96 27.80
CA PHE A 740 8.37 -3.47 29.04
C PHE A 740 8.68 -1.97 28.93
N SER A 741 7.92 -1.17 29.68
CA SER A 741 8.05 0.29 29.76
C SER A 741 8.91 0.72 30.95
N ILE A 742 9.21 2.02 31.02
CA ILE A 742 9.96 2.55 32.17
C ILE A 742 9.10 2.57 33.44
N SER A 743 7.78 2.73 33.28
CA SER A 743 6.82 2.63 34.36
C SER A 743 6.72 1.19 34.89
N ASP A 744 6.89 0.18 34.02
CA ASP A 744 6.99 -1.22 34.45
C ASP A 744 8.25 -1.45 35.28
N LEU A 745 9.39 -0.89 34.86
CA LEU A 745 10.63 -0.93 35.66
C LEU A 745 10.46 -0.21 37.01
N ALA A 746 9.75 0.91 37.04
CA ALA A 746 9.44 1.63 38.27
C ALA A 746 8.53 0.84 39.22
N ALA A 747 7.70 -0.06 38.69
CA ALA A 747 6.84 -0.96 39.47
C ALA A 747 7.58 -2.19 40.01
N CYS A 748 8.80 -2.49 39.55
CA CYS A 748 9.58 -3.63 40.04
C CYS A 748 10.04 -3.42 41.49
N THR A 749 9.73 -4.37 42.38
CA THR A 749 10.12 -4.35 43.80
C THR A 749 11.45 -5.05 44.10
N ARG A 750 12.06 -5.64 43.07
CA ARG A 750 13.36 -6.32 43.10
C ARG A 750 14.13 -5.98 41.82
N PRO A 751 15.47 -6.17 41.78
CA PRO A 751 16.25 -6.00 40.56
C PRO A 751 15.66 -6.77 39.38
N GLU A 752 15.38 -6.07 38.27
CA GLU A 752 14.82 -6.66 37.06
C GLU A 752 15.96 -7.19 36.18
N PRO A 753 16.00 -8.50 35.87
CA PRO A 753 17.03 -9.04 35.00
C PRO A 753 16.78 -8.62 33.54
N TRP A 754 17.75 -7.96 32.92
CA TRP A 754 17.69 -7.51 31.53
C TRP A 754 17.96 -8.65 30.53
N THR A 755 17.03 -9.60 30.50
CA THR A 755 17.12 -10.85 29.74
C THR A 755 16.78 -10.67 28.25
N GLY A 756 16.96 -11.72 27.45
CA GLY A 756 16.50 -11.74 26.05
C GLY A 756 17.43 -11.06 25.04
N VAL A 757 18.58 -10.56 25.47
CA VAL A 757 19.58 -9.95 24.56
C VAL A 757 20.37 -11.05 23.84
N ARG A 758 20.23 -11.13 22.51
CA ARG A 758 20.88 -12.15 21.65
C ARG A 758 21.86 -11.55 20.63
N ASN A 759 22.59 -10.52 21.04
CA ASN A 759 23.65 -9.88 20.25
C ASN A 759 25.01 -9.98 20.98
N PRO A 760 26.07 -10.53 20.36
CA PRO A 760 27.37 -10.71 21.02
C PRO A 760 28.02 -9.42 21.54
N LEU A 761 27.87 -8.30 20.83
CA LEU A 761 28.43 -7.01 21.25
C LEU A 761 27.63 -6.42 22.43
N ALA A 762 26.30 -6.52 22.39
CA ALA A 762 25.45 -6.11 23.51
C ALA A 762 25.73 -6.95 24.77
N CYS A 763 25.95 -8.25 24.60
CA CYS A 763 26.36 -9.15 25.68
C CYS A 763 27.74 -8.79 26.24
N LYS A 764 28.70 -8.43 25.38
CA LYS A 764 30.00 -7.89 25.82
C LYS A 764 29.83 -6.59 26.63
N ASN A 765 28.92 -5.70 26.21
CA ASN A 765 28.62 -4.47 26.94
C ASN A 765 28.02 -4.75 28.32
N MET A 766 27.04 -5.66 28.43
CA MET A 766 26.47 -6.05 29.73
C MET A 766 27.49 -6.65 30.68
N ARG A 767 28.42 -7.48 30.18
CA ARG A 767 29.54 -8.02 30.98
C ARG A 767 30.54 -6.97 31.46
N ALA A 768 30.57 -5.81 30.82
CA ALA A 768 31.41 -4.70 31.23
C ALA A 768 30.72 -3.81 32.28
N MET A 769 29.41 -3.93 32.51
CA MET A 769 28.68 -3.15 33.53
C MET A 769 29.11 -3.54 34.95
N ARG A 770 29.07 -2.59 35.88
CA ARG A 770 29.35 -2.79 37.30
C ARG A 770 28.16 -2.37 38.15
N ALA A 771 28.03 -2.96 39.34
CA ALA A 771 27.02 -2.52 40.30
C ALA A 771 27.23 -1.03 40.64
N GLY A 772 26.15 -0.26 40.62
CA GLY A 772 26.15 1.19 40.78
C GLY A 772 26.31 2.00 39.49
N ASP A 773 26.55 1.38 38.33
CA ASP A 773 26.60 2.08 37.05
C ASP A 773 25.21 2.61 36.66
N LEU A 774 25.14 3.86 36.21
CA LEU A 774 23.95 4.48 35.65
C LEU A 774 23.84 4.26 34.14
N GLY A 775 22.60 4.23 33.65
CA GLY A 775 22.30 4.18 32.23
C GLY A 775 20.93 4.74 31.88
N PHE A 776 20.70 4.95 30.60
CA PHE A 776 19.43 5.38 30.05
C PHE A 776 18.52 4.19 29.77
N PHE A 777 17.26 4.32 30.17
CA PHE A 777 16.16 3.48 29.71
C PHE A 777 15.61 4.07 28.42
N TYR A 778 15.68 3.32 27.33
CA TYR A 778 15.28 3.78 26.01
C TYR A 778 14.03 3.04 25.54
N HIS A 779 12.97 3.77 25.20
CA HIS A 779 11.78 3.23 24.55
C HIS A 779 12.03 3.07 23.06
N SER A 780 12.29 1.85 22.63
CA SER A 780 12.31 1.47 21.21
C SER A 780 10.91 1.21 20.69
N ASN A 781 10.70 1.45 19.39
CA ASN A 781 9.43 1.18 18.71
C ASN A 781 8.21 1.87 19.37
N ALA A 782 8.42 3.03 19.99
CA ALA A 782 7.39 3.88 20.60
C ALA A 782 7.20 5.19 19.82
N LYS A 783 6.12 5.93 20.10
CA LYS A 783 5.86 7.26 19.51
C LYS A 783 5.63 8.28 20.64
N PRO A 784 6.64 9.11 21.00
CA PRO A 784 8.00 9.15 20.45
C PRO A 784 8.89 7.98 20.94
N SER A 785 9.82 7.53 20.11
CA SER A 785 10.90 6.64 20.55
C SER A 785 12.05 7.48 21.06
N GLY A 786 12.67 7.10 22.18
CA GLY A 786 13.71 7.93 22.76
C GLY A 786 14.10 7.50 24.16
N VAL A 787 14.94 8.33 24.80
CA VAL A 787 15.34 8.10 26.20
C VAL A 787 14.18 8.52 27.11
N ALA A 788 13.61 7.57 27.83
CA ALA A 788 12.47 7.79 28.72
C ALA A 788 12.88 8.09 30.17
N GLY A 789 14.12 7.77 30.55
CA GLY A 789 14.63 8.05 31.88
C GLY A 789 15.93 7.32 32.21
N ILE A 790 16.21 7.18 33.49
CA ILE A 790 17.46 6.64 34.05
C ILE A 790 17.17 5.35 34.82
N LEU A 791 18.06 4.38 34.63
CA LEU A 791 18.16 3.14 35.38
C LEU A 791 19.54 3.02 36.04
N ARG A 792 19.65 2.12 37.02
CA ARG A 792 20.91 1.74 37.66
C ARG A 792 21.13 0.25 37.55
N VAL A 793 22.35 -0.16 37.25
CA VAL A 793 22.79 -1.55 37.33
C VAL A 793 23.05 -1.89 38.80
N VAL A 794 22.38 -2.90 39.33
CA VAL A 794 22.50 -3.33 40.75
C VAL A 794 23.03 -4.75 40.89
N GLU A 795 22.90 -5.56 39.83
CA GLU A 795 23.52 -6.88 39.77
C GLU A 795 24.42 -6.95 38.53
N GLU A 796 25.67 -7.36 38.74
CA GLU A 796 26.62 -7.58 37.64
C GLU A 796 26.22 -8.76 36.76
N ALA A 797 26.90 -8.89 35.63
CA ALA A 797 26.52 -9.84 34.60
C ALA A 797 26.50 -11.29 35.11
N LYS A 798 25.33 -11.90 35.01
CA LYS A 798 25.08 -13.32 35.27
C LYS A 798 24.59 -14.01 34.01
N VAL A 799 24.60 -15.34 34.00
CA VAL A 799 24.11 -16.12 32.86
C VAL A 799 22.63 -15.83 32.64
N ASP A 800 22.23 -15.61 31.38
CA ASP A 800 20.82 -15.44 31.03
C ASP A 800 20.13 -16.80 30.93
N GLU A 801 19.46 -17.18 32.01
CA GLU A 801 18.75 -18.46 32.14
C GLU A 801 17.63 -18.64 31.09
N THR A 802 17.08 -17.54 30.54
CA THR A 802 16.05 -17.59 29.49
C THR A 802 16.58 -18.17 28.18
N ALA A 803 17.90 -18.25 28.00
CA ALA A 803 18.49 -18.88 26.83
C ALA A 803 18.30 -20.40 26.78
N PHE A 804 18.06 -21.05 27.93
CA PHE A 804 17.99 -22.51 28.04
C PHE A 804 16.57 -23.06 28.18
N ASP A 805 15.58 -22.19 28.39
CA ASP A 805 14.18 -22.58 28.52
C ASP A 805 13.49 -22.50 27.15
N GLU A 806 13.07 -23.66 26.60
CA GLU A 806 12.38 -23.75 25.30
C GLU A 806 11.08 -22.95 25.26
N LYS A 807 10.47 -22.64 26.41
CA LYS A 807 9.25 -21.84 26.51
C LYS A 807 9.51 -20.34 26.64
N ALA A 808 10.77 -19.95 26.84
CA ALA A 808 11.11 -18.53 26.95
C ALA A 808 11.03 -17.83 25.57
N PRO A 809 10.64 -16.55 25.53
CA PRO A 809 10.53 -15.79 24.29
C PRO A 809 11.83 -15.73 23.48
N TYR A 810 12.98 -15.85 24.14
CA TYR A 810 14.30 -15.74 23.51
C TYR A 810 15.17 -16.98 23.70
N TYR A 811 14.59 -18.17 23.68
CA TYR A 811 15.33 -19.44 23.72
C TYR A 811 16.42 -19.51 22.64
N ASP A 812 17.63 -19.98 22.98
CA ASP A 812 18.70 -20.26 22.01
C ASP A 812 19.18 -21.71 22.14
N LYS A 813 18.72 -22.56 21.23
CA LYS A 813 19.09 -23.99 21.12
C LYS A 813 20.60 -24.24 21.05
N LYS A 814 21.39 -23.26 20.64
CA LYS A 814 22.86 -23.36 20.51
C LYS A 814 23.61 -22.88 21.77
N SER A 815 22.92 -22.45 22.82
CA SER A 815 23.51 -22.10 24.11
C SER A 815 23.30 -23.25 25.08
N ASP A 816 24.35 -23.72 25.74
CA ASP A 816 24.28 -24.76 26.77
C ASP A 816 24.79 -24.23 28.12
N ARG A 817 24.39 -24.88 29.22
CA ARG A 817 24.70 -24.43 30.58
C ARG A 817 26.19 -24.56 30.94
N GLU A 818 26.94 -25.43 30.25
CA GLU A 818 28.38 -25.63 30.47
C GLU A 818 29.21 -24.55 29.74
N LYS A 819 28.65 -23.98 28.67
CA LYS A 819 29.23 -22.93 27.84
C LYS A 819 28.18 -21.86 27.48
N PRO A 820 27.72 -21.07 28.48
CA PRO A 820 26.66 -20.09 28.28
C PRO A 820 27.10 -18.99 27.30
N ARG A 821 26.28 -18.75 26.26
CA ARG A 821 26.54 -17.72 25.25
C ARG A 821 26.00 -16.34 25.66
N TRP A 822 24.99 -16.30 26.52
CA TRP A 822 24.22 -15.10 26.83
C TRP A 822 24.24 -14.78 28.31
N TRP A 823 24.29 -13.47 28.60
CA TRP A 823 24.46 -12.90 29.93
C TRP A 823 23.49 -11.74 30.08
N CYS A 824 22.97 -11.51 31.27
CA CYS A 824 22.11 -10.37 31.62
C CYS A 824 22.62 -9.68 32.88
N VAL A 825 22.18 -8.45 33.13
CA VAL A 825 22.42 -7.69 34.36
C VAL A 825 21.11 -7.45 35.08
N GLY A 826 21.15 -7.21 36.39
CA GLY A 826 19.98 -6.74 37.15
C GLY A 826 19.95 -5.22 37.18
N VAL A 827 18.81 -4.62 36.84
CA VAL A 827 18.63 -3.17 36.85
C VAL A 827 17.48 -2.74 37.73
N GLU A 828 17.53 -1.51 38.21
CA GLU A 828 16.46 -0.85 38.94
C GLU A 828 16.14 0.51 38.34
N PHE A 829 14.93 0.98 38.60
CA PHE A 829 14.48 2.32 38.23
C PHE A 829 15.20 3.39 39.08
N VAL A 830 15.61 4.49 38.44
CA VAL A 830 16.14 5.67 39.14
C VAL A 830 15.21 6.85 38.95
N LYS A 831 14.85 7.17 37.70
CA LYS A 831 14.06 8.36 37.38
C LYS A 831 13.39 8.22 36.02
N GLU A 832 12.16 8.71 35.91
CA GLU A 832 11.46 8.92 34.65
C GLU A 832 11.58 10.39 34.25
N PHE A 833 11.82 10.66 32.97
CA PHE A 833 11.84 12.03 32.45
C PHE A 833 10.42 12.52 32.20
N ALA A 834 10.20 13.82 32.41
CA ALA A 834 8.89 14.44 32.20
C ALA A 834 8.42 14.32 30.73
N GLU A 835 9.37 14.33 29.80
CA GLU A 835 9.15 14.01 28.40
C GLU A 835 10.26 13.08 27.91
N VAL A 836 9.93 12.15 27.02
CA VAL A 836 10.91 11.30 26.33
C VAL A 836 11.82 12.19 25.48
N VAL A 837 13.14 12.05 25.64
CA VAL A 837 14.12 12.68 24.75
C VAL A 837 14.09 11.95 23.41
N ASP A 838 13.27 12.48 22.51
CA ASP A 838 12.97 11.93 21.18
C ASP A 838 14.25 11.66 20.36
N LEU A 839 14.34 10.47 19.77
CA LEU A 839 15.39 10.05 18.84
C LEU A 839 15.62 11.07 17.71
N ALA A 840 14.59 11.78 17.24
CA ALA A 840 14.74 12.83 16.24
C ALA A 840 15.58 14.01 16.78
N LYS A 841 15.37 14.40 18.05
CA LYS A 841 16.20 15.42 18.72
C LYS A 841 17.63 14.91 18.91
N ILE A 842 17.80 13.65 19.31
CA ILE A 842 19.11 13.01 19.50
C ILE A 842 19.88 12.94 18.17
N LYS A 843 19.24 12.51 17.08
CA LYS A 843 19.87 12.42 15.75
C LYS A 843 20.31 13.77 15.21
N LYS A 844 19.56 14.84 15.53
CA LYS A 844 19.93 16.21 15.17
C LYS A 844 21.21 16.66 15.88
N GLU A 845 21.35 16.37 17.17
CA GLU A 845 22.57 16.63 17.93
C GLU A 845 23.74 15.69 17.55
N ALA A 846 23.47 14.64 16.78
CA ALA A 846 24.45 13.68 16.27
C ALA A 846 24.88 13.94 14.81
N GLU A 847 24.44 15.05 14.19
CA GLU A 847 24.99 15.49 12.91
C GLU A 847 26.49 15.83 13.03
N ARG A 848 27.20 15.87 11.90
CA ARG A 848 28.66 16.09 11.86
C ARG A 848 29.07 17.39 12.59
N GLY A 849 29.89 17.28 13.63
CA GLY A 849 30.31 18.37 14.52
C GLY A 849 29.39 18.60 15.72
N GLY A 850 28.31 17.82 15.87
CA GLY A 850 27.38 17.85 17.00
C GLY A 850 27.89 17.08 18.22
N ARG A 851 27.32 17.37 19.41
CA ARG A 851 27.75 16.78 20.69
C ARG A 851 27.53 15.28 20.78
N LEU A 852 26.64 14.72 19.94
CA LEU A 852 26.29 13.30 19.92
C LEU A 852 26.78 12.57 18.66
N GLU A 853 27.66 13.17 17.84
CA GLU A 853 28.11 12.63 16.54
C GLU A 853 28.62 11.18 16.63
N GLY A 854 29.31 10.86 17.73
CA GLY A 854 29.88 9.53 17.99
C GLY A 854 29.00 8.57 18.78
N MET A 855 27.75 8.94 19.10
CA MET A 855 26.90 8.16 20.01
C MET A 855 26.48 6.84 19.36
N GLN A 856 26.66 5.73 20.09
CA GLN A 856 26.36 4.38 19.58
C GLN A 856 24.88 4.16 19.26
N LEU A 857 23.98 4.89 19.93
CA LEU A 857 22.55 4.87 19.63
C LEU A 857 22.26 5.29 18.17
N VAL A 858 23.06 6.18 17.60
CA VAL A 858 22.90 6.71 16.24
C VAL A 858 23.76 5.94 15.24
N THR A 859 25.03 5.69 15.57
CA THR A 859 25.99 5.02 14.68
C THR A 859 25.79 3.51 14.60
N ASN A 860 25.14 2.89 15.60
CA ASN A 860 24.79 1.47 15.62
C ASN A 860 23.37 1.27 16.17
N SER A 861 22.39 1.78 15.42
CA SER A 861 20.98 1.84 15.84
C SER A 861 20.33 0.50 16.17
N ARG A 862 20.84 -0.62 15.63
CA ARG A 862 20.35 -1.99 15.92
C ARG A 862 20.91 -2.58 17.22
N LEU A 863 21.89 -1.94 17.85
CA LEU A 863 22.44 -2.42 19.12
C LEU A 863 21.46 -2.12 20.28
N SER A 864 21.05 -3.16 21.00
CA SER A 864 20.06 -3.06 22.09
C SER A 864 20.64 -2.58 23.42
N VAL A 865 21.94 -2.80 23.64
CA VAL A 865 22.68 -2.32 24.80
C VAL A 865 23.97 -1.67 24.32
N SER A 866 24.11 -0.37 24.59
CA SER A 866 25.20 0.45 24.03
C SER A 866 25.89 1.29 25.09
N ARG A 867 27.12 1.70 24.79
CA ARG A 867 27.91 2.62 25.62
C ARG A 867 27.52 4.06 25.34
N VAL A 868 27.54 4.88 26.38
CA VAL A 868 27.30 6.32 26.35
C VAL A 868 28.46 7.00 27.05
N ARG A 869 29.17 7.90 26.38
CA ARG A 869 30.28 8.67 26.99
C ARG A 869 29.75 9.71 27.96
N ARG A 870 30.57 10.19 28.91
CA ARG A 870 30.16 11.23 29.86
C ARG A 870 29.58 12.47 29.16
N GLU A 871 30.18 12.92 28.07
CA GLU A 871 29.73 14.11 27.34
C GLU A 871 28.39 13.87 26.62
N GLU A 872 28.17 12.64 26.14
CA GLU A 872 26.91 12.21 25.52
C GLU A 872 25.81 12.10 26.59
N TRP A 873 26.14 11.59 27.77
CA TRP A 873 25.26 11.48 28.93
C TRP A 873 24.78 12.86 29.39
N GLU A 874 25.70 13.80 29.62
CA GLU A 874 25.39 15.18 30.00
C GLU A 874 24.52 15.88 28.96
N CYS A 875 24.81 15.70 27.68
CA CYS A 875 24.02 16.28 26.59
C CYS A 875 22.57 15.77 26.61
N ILE A 876 22.34 14.47 26.82
CA ILE A 876 20.99 13.91 26.91
C ILE A 876 20.24 14.39 28.17
N LEU A 877 20.93 14.52 29.31
CA LEU A 877 20.33 15.09 30.52
C LEU A 877 19.90 16.55 30.33
N GLU A 878 20.75 17.37 29.69
CA GLU A 878 20.39 18.74 29.32
C GLU A 878 19.16 18.78 28.41
N MET A 879 19.09 17.89 27.42
CA MET A 879 17.94 17.77 26.51
C MET A 879 16.66 17.32 27.22
N ALA A 880 16.78 16.51 28.27
CA ALA A 880 15.68 16.12 29.14
C ALA A 880 15.21 17.25 30.08
N GLY A 881 15.91 18.41 30.09
CA GLY A 881 15.65 19.51 31.01
C GLY A 881 16.20 19.25 32.43
N ASP A 882 17.05 18.24 32.58
CA ASP A 882 17.58 17.77 33.86
C ASP A 882 19.02 18.27 34.03
N LYS A 883 19.19 19.55 34.40
CA LYS A 883 20.52 20.05 34.78
C LYS A 883 20.87 19.43 36.13
N GLY A 884 21.70 18.39 36.09
CA GLY A 884 22.03 17.57 37.25
C GLY A 884 22.47 18.38 38.47
N GLU A 885 21.87 18.08 39.62
CA GLU A 885 22.55 18.22 40.91
C GLU A 885 23.67 17.17 40.96
N SER A 886 24.87 17.54 40.51
CA SER A 886 26.06 16.74 40.72
C SER A 886 26.49 16.83 42.19
N GLU A 887 26.48 15.67 42.86
CA GLU A 887 27.35 15.28 43.98
C GLU A 887 27.51 16.27 45.16
N LYS A 888 26.72 16.06 46.22
CA LYS A 888 27.23 16.25 47.59
C LYS A 888 27.65 14.90 48.15
N THR A 889 28.96 14.70 48.20
CA THR A 889 29.63 13.74 49.06
C THR A 889 29.27 14.01 50.52
N ASP A 890 28.58 13.08 51.18
CA ASP A 890 28.50 13.04 52.64
C ASP A 890 29.55 12.04 53.14
N GLY A 891 30.66 12.59 53.62
CA GLY A 891 31.63 11.89 54.44
C GLY A 891 31.60 12.51 55.84
N GLY A 892 31.18 11.76 56.85
CA GLY A 892 31.13 12.30 58.21
C GLY A 892 30.53 11.40 59.28
N ALA A 893 31.27 10.35 59.64
CA ALA A 893 31.44 9.82 61.00
C ALA A 893 30.24 9.28 61.82
N GLU A 894 30.44 8.04 62.27
CA GLU A 894 29.80 7.41 63.42
C GLU A 894 29.73 8.33 64.66
N GLY A 895 28.61 8.25 65.38
CA GLY A 895 28.40 9.00 66.62
C GLY A 895 27.14 8.60 67.40
N VAL A 896 27.12 7.35 67.87
CA VAL A 896 26.73 6.93 69.24
C VAL A 896 25.40 7.47 69.85
N ALA A 897 24.50 6.51 70.08
CA ALA A 897 23.69 6.27 71.29
C ALA A 897 22.29 6.88 71.51
N ASN A 898 21.47 5.97 72.07
CA ASN A 898 20.25 6.12 72.87
C ASN A 898 19.00 6.56 72.10
N GLY A 899 17.98 5.70 72.00
CA GLY A 899 17.22 5.16 73.13
C GLY A 899 15.96 6.02 73.20
N GLY A 900 14.81 5.52 72.74
CA GLY A 900 13.90 4.77 73.58
C GLY A 900 12.67 5.65 73.86
N ASP A 901 11.51 4.99 73.91
CA ASP A 901 10.20 5.45 74.36
C ASP A 901 9.37 6.28 73.35
N LYS A 902 8.31 5.74 72.74
CA LYS A 902 7.02 5.23 73.26
C LYS A 902 5.98 6.33 73.47
N GLU A 903 4.84 6.10 72.81
CA GLU A 903 3.45 6.34 73.26
C GLU A 903 3.05 7.82 73.43
N GLU A 904 1.87 8.29 73.07
CA GLU A 904 0.51 7.73 72.92
C GLU A 904 -0.24 8.81 72.10
N ASP A 905 -0.97 8.52 71.02
CA ASP A 905 -2.28 7.87 70.95
C ASP A 905 -3.43 8.89 70.79
N ALA A 906 -4.47 8.40 70.11
CA ALA A 906 -5.86 8.82 70.16
C ALA A 906 -6.39 9.93 69.21
N THR A 907 -7.05 9.41 68.14
CA THR A 907 -8.45 9.66 67.73
C THR A 907 -8.84 11.06 67.24
N ALA A 908 -9.21 11.21 65.95
CA ALA A 908 -10.52 10.91 65.31
C ALA A 908 -11.47 12.12 65.35
N ASP A 909 -11.75 12.71 64.19
CA ASP A 909 -13.04 12.60 63.48
C ASP A 909 -13.05 13.48 62.21
N GLU A 910 -13.79 12.99 61.20
CA GLU A 910 -14.13 13.50 59.85
C GLU A 910 -13.20 13.21 58.66
#